data_AF-A0A7X3G191-F1
#
_entry.id   AF-A0A7X3G191-F1
#
_cell.length_a   1.000
_cell.length_b   1.000
_cell.length_c   1.000
_cell.angle_alpha   90.00
_cell.angle_beta   90.00
_cell.angle_gamma   90.00
#
_symmetry.space_group_name_H-M   'P 1'
#
loop_
_entity.id
_entity.type
_entity.pdbx_description
1 polymer ?
#
loop_
_entity_poly.entity_id
_entity_poly.type
_entity_poly.pdbx_seq_one_letter_code
_entity_poly.pdbx_strand_id
1 'polypeptide(L)'
;MRIVIDLQGAQSESRYRGIGRYSLALALGVARNAGGHEVWLVLNAALGSAIDDIRQAFAGLVPPERICVFDIVGPTAESHPHNGPRARVSELLREHAIAQLRPDAVLVTSLFEGYVDDAVVSIGRLADGASTAAVLYDLIPFLNPDKYLAQPEQRHYYERKIASLRQAGLLLAISDYSRQEAIDALGLDPARVVSISTAVDETFCPAALDAAHAAALRTRFGIRRAYLMCAPGGFDARKNIDGLVAAYGMLPPVQRAAHQLLIAGKINDGERQRLRDLARRHGLAPDEMVLTGYVSDADLIDLYRGAALFVFPSLHEGFGLPALEAMACGALVIGADSTSVPEVIGNPEALFDPRDPAAIAARIRQVLDDPALQARLREHGAVQARKFSWDHSARRAIAALEAHAAAPAPDTNEKPRIAFLSPLPPERTGVADYAVRVLPTLLPHFDVELIVHQAEVALPPELAHLPRHPLAWLDAHLDRYRHIVYQFGNSPFHSHMMPLLQRHPGVVVLHDFFLSGMLSYEQVTGAMPDVWTRSLLHSHGYAAVQASMGPDGLERAKQDYPCNLEILQDASHVIVHSDYARQLAREWYGPEAGADWSPAQLPRAVPAENDRMRARRALGIADDAFVVCNFGFVAPTKHCLELLQAWLASSLHGDARCHLVFVGANHGGDYGRQMTDTIAAAHAGERVRISGWTSDDDYFRWLQAADLGVQLRTSSRGETSGTVLDCMIYGLPVIINANGAMAEFPHDAVWMLPDTFEQEALVAALETLRADDARRLALGAAGFALMGTRNSPERVGLMYKAALARDAQKQRHGRPALLRALLATPGLDDDDALLQRLSRCIARAPDPLQPRQLLLDVTTIARHDLKTGIERVVRNQLQELLGMRAIGWRVEPVYLDETGGHPQYRYARNYAARLLGIDQVLQGPDPVVDVLAGDIYYCADHSPHAAMTAARSGLYAAWRARGVSINFTVYDLLPVLRPEFFPPHADVTHAAFLDCVAGEADRLVCISHAVCDDLAQWLATRGAARRPGQLLTALHLGADLELEKPHDAVQSSVAEQVAARPSFLMVGTIEPRKGHLQAIEAFEQLWAAGVDVNLVIVGREGWKPLADADRRTLPRIMERLRGSPELGRRLLWLDGIDDDTLQQVYLASTCLLFPSEGEGFGLPLIEAAHHGLPLLARDLPVFREVAGEHAYYFSGLDGAALADAVRAWLALHAEGRHPASHGMTWMTWREQAQALLALLSAPAA
;
A
#
# COMPACT_ATOMS: atom_id res chain seq x y z
N MET A 1 9.55 -1.63 -18.59
CA MET A 1 8.28 -2.39 -18.63
C MET A 1 7.89 -2.81 -17.23
N ARG A 2 6.59 -2.91 -16.96
CA ARG A 2 6.00 -3.53 -15.78
C ARG A 2 5.60 -4.97 -16.10
N ILE A 3 6.27 -5.93 -15.47
CA ILE A 3 6.04 -7.37 -15.63
C ILE A 3 5.28 -7.87 -14.40
N VAL A 4 4.04 -8.30 -14.60
CA VAL A 4 3.20 -8.88 -13.54
C VAL A 4 3.25 -10.40 -13.65
N ILE A 5 3.70 -11.08 -12.59
CA ILE A 5 3.81 -12.54 -12.54
C ILE A 5 2.65 -13.09 -11.70
N ASP A 6 1.78 -13.89 -12.32
CA ASP A 6 0.81 -14.70 -11.59
C ASP A 6 1.50 -15.97 -11.11
N LEU A 7 1.64 -16.08 -9.79
CA LEU A 7 2.43 -17.10 -9.12
C LEU A 7 1.58 -18.16 -8.42
N GLN A 8 0.31 -18.33 -8.82
CA GLN A 8 -0.56 -19.36 -8.25
C GLN A 8 0.02 -20.78 -8.38
N GLY A 9 0.85 -21.07 -9.39
CA GLY A 9 1.54 -22.37 -9.48
C GLY A 9 2.43 -22.68 -8.28
N ALA A 10 2.98 -21.65 -7.60
CA ALA A 10 3.76 -21.82 -6.37
C ALA A 10 2.89 -21.81 -5.09
N GLN A 11 1.59 -21.50 -5.20
CA GLN A 11 0.64 -21.51 -4.09
C GLN A 11 -0.24 -22.76 -4.06
N SER A 12 -0.61 -23.28 -5.24
CA SER A 12 -1.54 -24.39 -5.43
C SER A 12 -0.97 -25.73 -4.96
N GLU A 13 -1.71 -26.82 -5.14
CA GLU A 13 -1.22 -28.18 -4.91
C GLU A 13 0.04 -28.53 -5.72
N SER A 14 0.34 -27.74 -6.76
CA SER A 14 1.58 -27.83 -7.52
C SER A 14 2.83 -27.43 -6.71
N ARG A 15 2.72 -26.67 -5.59
CA ARG A 15 3.89 -26.25 -4.77
C ARG A 15 4.70 -27.43 -4.23
N TYR A 16 4.04 -28.57 -4.02
CA TYR A 16 4.69 -29.80 -3.54
C TYR A 16 5.26 -30.68 -4.67
N ARG A 17 5.15 -30.24 -5.92
CA ARG A 17 5.59 -30.94 -7.14
C ARG A 17 6.54 -30.07 -7.97
N GLY A 18 7.03 -30.60 -9.10
CA GLY A 18 7.98 -29.90 -9.97
C GLY A 18 7.46 -28.55 -10.47
N ILE A 19 6.22 -28.48 -10.97
CA ILE A 19 5.64 -27.26 -11.56
C ILE A 19 5.66 -26.07 -10.59
N GLY A 20 5.30 -26.28 -9.32
CA GLY A 20 5.28 -25.18 -8.36
C GLY A 20 6.68 -24.69 -7.97
N ARG A 21 7.65 -25.60 -7.84
CA ARG A 21 9.06 -25.22 -7.66
C ARG A 21 9.59 -24.44 -8.85
N TYR A 22 9.26 -24.86 -10.07
CA TYR A 22 9.69 -24.20 -11.30
C TYR A 22 9.07 -22.83 -11.45
N SER A 23 7.79 -22.70 -11.10
CA SER A 23 7.08 -21.42 -11.06
C SER A 23 7.81 -20.43 -10.16
N LEU A 24 8.13 -20.83 -8.93
CA LEU A 24 8.86 -20.00 -7.97
C LEU A 24 10.28 -19.66 -8.47
N ALA A 25 11.03 -20.65 -8.95
CA ALA A 25 12.41 -20.48 -9.38
C ALA A 25 12.55 -19.60 -10.64
N LEU A 26 11.66 -19.75 -11.62
CA LEU A 26 11.59 -18.87 -12.78
C LEU A 26 11.26 -17.44 -12.37
N ALA A 27 10.27 -17.24 -11.49
CA ALA A 27 9.87 -15.92 -11.02
C ALA A 27 11.02 -15.23 -10.23
N LEU A 28 11.73 -15.96 -9.37
CA LEU A 28 12.94 -15.47 -8.70
C LEU A 28 14.06 -15.14 -9.70
N GLY A 29 14.23 -15.96 -10.74
CA GLY A 29 15.16 -15.68 -11.85
C GLY A 29 14.80 -14.37 -12.56
N VAL A 30 13.50 -14.16 -12.87
CA VAL A 30 13.02 -12.92 -13.50
C VAL A 30 13.28 -11.72 -12.60
N ALA A 31 12.98 -11.81 -11.30
CA ALA A 31 13.25 -10.75 -10.34
C ALA A 31 14.74 -10.39 -10.24
N ARG A 32 15.63 -11.40 -10.17
CA ARG A 32 17.10 -11.21 -10.15
C ARG A 32 17.65 -10.57 -11.43
N ASN A 33 17.02 -10.82 -12.57
CA ASN A 33 17.49 -10.37 -13.88
C ASN A 33 16.63 -9.23 -14.46
N ALA A 34 15.79 -8.58 -13.64
CA ALA A 34 14.83 -7.58 -14.10
C ALA A 34 15.45 -6.30 -14.66
N GLY A 35 16.71 -5.97 -14.33
CA GLY A 35 17.35 -4.74 -14.81
C GLY A 35 16.52 -3.49 -14.47
N GLY A 36 16.08 -2.75 -15.49
CA GLY A 36 15.20 -1.57 -15.33
C GLY A 36 13.70 -1.87 -15.36
N HIS A 37 13.28 -3.14 -15.39
CA HIS A 37 11.86 -3.52 -15.36
C HIS A 37 11.31 -3.51 -13.93
N GLU A 38 10.03 -3.16 -13.80
CA GLU A 38 9.30 -3.33 -12.55
C GLU A 38 8.70 -4.72 -12.49
N VAL A 39 9.07 -5.53 -11.49
CA VAL A 39 8.47 -6.85 -11.26
C VAL A 39 7.40 -6.74 -10.17
N TRP A 40 6.22 -7.28 -10.48
CA TRP A 40 5.08 -7.36 -9.58
C TRP A 40 4.64 -8.81 -9.46
N LEU A 41 4.21 -9.22 -8.27
CA LEU A 41 3.68 -10.56 -8.02
C LEU A 41 2.20 -10.47 -7.69
N VAL A 42 1.42 -11.41 -8.24
CA VAL A 42 -0.01 -11.56 -7.93
C VAL A 42 -0.25 -12.92 -7.32
N LEU A 43 -0.86 -12.90 -6.13
CA LEU A 43 -1.14 -14.08 -5.32
C LEU A 43 -2.64 -14.20 -5.02
N ASN A 44 -3.15 -15.42 -4.92
CA ASN A 44 -4.56 -15.70 -4.60
C ASN A 44 -4.74 -15.87 -3.09
N ALA A 45 -5.64 -15.06 -2.48
CA ALA A 45 -5.92 -15.10 -1.04
C ALA A 45 -6.48 -16.45 -0.55
N ALA A 46 -7.19 -17.19 -1.40
CA ALA A 46 -7.73 -18.50 -1.03
C ALA A 46 -6.64 -19.58 -0.89
N LEU A 47 -5.44 -19.32 -1.42
CA LEU A 47 -4.25 -20.17 -1.28
C LEU A 47 -3.26 -19.56 -0.28
N GLY A 48 -3.78 -19.11 0.86
CA GLY A 48 -3.07 -18.24 1.81
C GLY A 48 -1.85 -18.87 2.50
N SER A 49 -1.79 -20.21 2.60
CA SER A 49 -0.73 -20.91 3.34
C SER A 49 0.68 -20.74 2.74
N ALA A 50 0.79 -20.34 1.48
CA ALA A 50 2.07 -20.13 0.79
C ALA A 50 2.50 -18.65 0.73
N ILE A 51 1.63 -17.71 1.11
CA ILE A 51 1.88 -16.28 0.86
C ILE A 51 3.08 -15.76 1.66
N ASP A 52 3.19 -16.10 2.94
CA ASP A 52 4.30 -15.68 3.80
C ASP A 52 5.64 -16.24 3.28
N ASP A 53 5.68 -17.52 2.91
CA ASP A 53 6.88 -18.17 2.35
C ASP A 53 7.32 -17.50 1.03
N ILE A 54 6.36 -17.15 0.17
CA ILE A 54 6.62 -16.44 -1.09
C ILE A 54 7.15 -15.03 -0.79
N ARG A 55 6.50 -14.26 0.09
CA ARG A 55 6.98 -12.92 0.49
C ARG A 55 8.41 -12.98 0.99
N GLN A 56 8.73 -13.96 1.83
CA GLN A 56 10.09 -14.16 2.33
C GLN A 56 11.08 -14.51 1.22
N ALA A 57 10.71 -15.38 0.27
CA ALA A 57 11.57 -15.76 -0.84
C ALA A 57 11.93 -14.58 -1.76
N PHE A 58 11.04 -13.58 -1.87
CA PHE A 58 11.25 -12.38 -2.69
C PHE A 58 11.78 -11.17 -1.89
N ALA A 59 12.02 -11.32 -0.59
CA ALA A 59 12.57 -10.25 0.25
C ALA A 59 13.91 -9.75 -0.33
N GLY A 60 14.03 -8.43 -0.50
CA GLY A 60 15.20 -7.78 -1.10
C GLY A 60 15.27 -7.84 -2.64
N LEU A 61 14.38 -8.59 -3.31
CA LEU A 61 14.30 -8.65 -4.78
C LEU A 61 13.08 -7.89 -5.33
N VAL A 62 11.94 -8.00 -4.65
CA VAL A 62 10.69 -7.30 -5.01
C VAL A 62 10.21 -6.52 -3.79
N PRO A 63 9.95 -5.20 -3.92
CA PRO A 63 9.39 -4.42 -2.83
C PRO A 63 8.07 -5.02 -2.31
N PRO A 64 7.81 -5.05 -0.98
CA PRO A 64 6.60 -5.65 -0.41
C PRO A 64 5.29 -5.11 -0.99
N GLU A 65 5.26 -3.83 -1.35
CA GLU A 65 4.13 -3.14 -1.98
C GLU A 65 3.82 -3.62 -3.40
N ARG A 66 4.76 -4.32 -4.05
CA ARG A 66 4.58 -4.93 -5.38
C ARG A 66 4.18 -6.40 -5.34
N ILE A 67 3.91 -6.93 -4.15
CA ILE A 67 3.36 -8.28 -3.94
C ILE A 67 1.88 -8.13 -3.55
N CYS A 68 1.02 -8.24 -4.55
CA CYS A 68 -0.41 -8.00 -4.43
C CYS A 68 -1.16 -9.32 -4.21
N VAL A 69 -2.18 -9.28 -3.36
CA VAL A 69 -3.05 -10.43 -3.10
C VAL A 69 -4.46 -10.07 -3.54
N PHE A 70 -5.07 -10.91 -4.38
CA PHE A 70 -6.45 -10.73 -4.84
C PHE A 70 -7.39 -11.75 -4.20
N ASP A 71 -8.66 -11.37 -4.10
CA ASP A 71 -9.72 -12.20 -3.54
C ASP A 71 -10.51 -12.94 -4.62
N ILE A 72 -11.04 -14.11 -4.25
CA ILE A 72 -11.89 -14.93 -5.12
C ILE A 72 -13.19 -15.30 -4.41
N VAL A 73 -14.17 -15.72 -5.21
CA VAL A 73 -15.43 -16.25 -4.71
C VAL A 73 -15.35 -17.77 -4.60
N GLY A 74 -14.64 -18.27 -3.58
CA GLY A 74 -14.44 -19.70 -3.30
C GLY A 74 -15.66 -20.46 -2.74
N PRO A 75 -15.65 -21.80 -2.65
CA PRO A 75 -14.67 -22.69 -3.28
C PRO A 75 -14.86 -22.71 -4.80
N THR A 76 -13.76 -22.90 -5.52
CA THR A 76 -13.63 -22.85 -6.98
C THR A 76 -13.10 -24.13 -7.60
N ALA A 77 -12.59 -25.10 -6.82
CA ALA A 77 -12.10 -26.38 -7.33
C ALA A 77 -13.09 -27.08 -8.27
N GLU A 78 -12.71 -27.23 -9.54
CA GLU A 78 -13.61 -27.71 -10.60
C GLU A 78 -13.83 -29.22 -10.61
N SER A 79 -13.12 -29.98 -9.77
CA SER A 79 -13.44 -31.38 -9.47
C SER A 79 -14.82 -31.51 -8.80
N HIS A 80 -15.37 -30.42 -8.27
CA HIS A 80 -16.73 -30.36 -7.76
C HIS A 80 -17.67 -29.67 -8.77
N PRO A 81 -18.69 -30.37 -9.30
CA PRO A 81 -19.55 -29.86 -10.38
C PRO A 81 -20.24 -28.52 -10.10
N HIS A 82 -20.53 -28.19 -8.84
CA HIS A 82 -21.22 -26.96 -8.45
C HIS A 82 -20.31 -25.72 -8.33
N ASN A 83 -18.99 -25.88 -8.47
CA ASN A 83 -18.05 -24.78 -8.35
C ASN A 83 -17.84 -24.01 -9.67
N GLY A 84 -18.32 -24.54 -10.81
CA GLY A 84 -18.13 -23.97 -12.14
C GLY A 84 -18.42 -22.47 -12.22
N PRO A 85 -19.63 -21.98 -11.87
CA PRO A 85 -19.96 -20.54 -11.90
C PRO A 85 -19.03 -19.68 -11.03
N ARG A 86 -18.73 -20.14 -9.80
CA ARG A 86 -17.80 -19.48 -8.88
C ARG A 86 -16.39 -19.35 -9.47
N ALA A 87 -15.91 -20.41 -10.12
CA ALA A 87 -14.61 -20.40 -10.81
C ALA A 87 -14.63 -19.41 -12.00
N ARG A 88 -15.72 -19.34 -12.77
CA ARG A 88 -15.85 -18.41 -13.91
C ARG A 88 -15.82 -16.94 -13.46
N VAL A 89 -16.54 -16.62 -12.40
CA VAL A 89 -16.57 -15.28 -11.78
C VAL A 89 -15.19 -14.92 -11.23
N SER A 90 -14.56 -15.86 -10.52
CA SER A 90 -13.25 -15.64 -9.89
C SER A 90 -12.12 -15.48 -10.91
N GLU A 91 -12.21 -16.12 -12.08
CA GLU A 91 -11.30 -15.87 -13.21
C GLU A 91 -11.43 -14.44 -13.76
N LEU A 92 -12.65 -13.88 -13.84
CA LEU A 92 -12.87 -12.48 -14.23
C LEU A 92 -12.31 -11.50 -13.18
N LEU A 93 -12.53 -11.79 -11.89
CA LEU A 93 -11.97 -11.00 -10.79
C LEU A 93 -10.44 -11.01 -10.81
N ARG A 94 -9.82 -12.17 -11.06
CA ARG A 94 -8.37 -12.29 -11.22
C ARG A 94 -7.85 -11.44 -12.37
N GLU A 95 -8.41 -11.60 -13.58
CA GLU A 95 -7.96 -10.83 -14.75
C GLU A 95 -8.16 -9.32 -14.53
N HIS A 96 -9.23 -8.91 -13.83
CA HIS A 96 -9.44 -7.52 -13.44
C HIS A 96 -8.37 -7.02 -12.46
N ALA A 97 -8.07 -7.79 -11.40
CA ALA A 97 -7.06 -7.44 -10.40
C ALA A 97 -5.66 -7.30 -11.03
N ILE A 98 -5.28 -8.23 -11.93
CA ILE A 98 -4.03 -8.15 -12.69
C ILE A 98 -4.02 -6.89 -13.55
N ALA A 99 -5.12 -6.57 -14.22
CA ALA A 99 -5.20 -5.38 -15.06
C ALA A 99 -5.13 -4.06 -14.28
N GLN A 100 -5.61 -4.02 -13.02
CA GLN A 100 -5.45 -2.84 -12.16
C GLN A 100 -3.97 -2.53 -11.85
N LEU A 101 -3.09 -3.53 -11.93
CA LEU A 101 -1.65 -3.32 -11.79
C LEU A 101 -1.00 -2.71 -13.04
N ARG A 102 -1.76 -2.56 -14.15
CA ARG A 102 -1.32 -1.95 -15.42
C ARG A 102 -0.08 -2.63 -16.03
N PRO A 103 -0.10 -3.96 -16.25
CA PRO A 103 1.03 -4.68 -16.82
C PRO A 103 1.31 -4.27 -18.27
N ASP A 104 2.58 -4.08 -18.61
CA ASP A 104 3.03 -4.17 -20.01
C ASP A 104 3.06 -5.63 -20.47
N ALA A 105 3.34 -6.55 -19.54
CA ALA A 105 3.32 -7.99 -19.76
C ALA A 105 2.84 -8.74 -18.52
N VAL A 106 2.03 -9.77 -18.73
CA VAL A 106 1.59 -10.71 -17.69
C VAL A 106 2.28 -12.05 -17.92
N LEU A 107 2.94 -12.61 -16.92
CA LEU A 107 3.53 -13.95 -16.97
C LEU A 107 2.72 -14.91 -16.08
N VAL A 108 2.03 -15.85 -16.70
CA VAL A 108 1.33 -16.95 -16.01
C VAL A 108 2.27 -18.15 -15.92
N THR A 109 2.75 -18.48 -14.72
CA THR A 109 3.74 -19.56 -14.54
C THR A 109 3.15 -20.97 -14.61
N SER A 110 1.83 -21.11 -14.39
CA SER A 110 1.10 -22.36 -14.56
C SER A 110 -0.38 -22.10 -14.86
N LEU A 111 -0.83 -22.48 -16.07
CA LEU A 111 -2.21 -22.26 -16.50
C LEU A 111 -3.17 -23.37 -16.06
N PHE A 112 -2.67 -24.60 -15.91
CA PHE A 112 -3.45 -25.82 -15.65
C PHE A 112 -3.66 -26.08 -14.14
N GLU A 113 -3.99 -25.02 -13.40
CA GLU A 113 -4.33 -25.05 -11.97
C GLU A 113 -5.84 -24.92 -11.74
N GLY A 114 -6.35 -25.32 -10.57
CA GLY A 114 -7.76 -25.13 -10.17
C GLY A 114 -8.69 -26.32 -10.35
N TYR A 115 -8.17 -27.49 -10.74
CA TYR A 115 -9.02 -28.69 -10.81
C TYR A 115 -9.35 -29.23 -9.42
N VAL A 116 -8.36 -29.32 -8.52
CA VAL A 116 -8.52 -29.92 -7.18
C VAL A 116 -8.47 -28.91 -6.04
N ASP A 117 -8.12 -27.66 -6.32
CA ASP A 117 -7.90 -26.59 -5.36
C ASP A 117 -8.53 -25.28 -5.82
N ASP A 118 -8.37 -24.22 -5.01
CA ASP A 118 -8.98 -22.92 -5.23
C ASP A 118 -8.16 -21.99 -6.15
N ALA A 119 -7.19 -22.54 -6.90
CA ALA A 119 -6.51 -21.77 -7.91
C ALA A 119 -7.48 -21.40 -9.05
N VAL A 120 -7.42 -20.15 -9.52
CA VAL A 120 -8.23 -19.70 -10.66
C VAL A 120 -7.30 -19.08 -11.67
N VAL A 121 -7.23 -19.66 -12.86
CA VAL A 121 -6.30 -19.17 -13.90
C VAL A 121 -6.99 -19.20 -15.24
N SER A 122 -6.95 -18.06 -15.92
CA SER A 122 -7.47 -17.87 -17.26
C SER A 122 -6.68 -16.80 -18.00
N ILE A 123 -6.88 -16.80 -19.30
CA ILE A 123 -6.37 -15.84 -20.27
C ILE A 123 -7.49 -15.61 -21.27
N GLY A 124 -7.82 -14.34 -21.52
CA GLY A 124 -8.76 -13.98 -22.58
C GLY A 124 -10.22 -13.84 -22.15
N ARG A 125 -10.55 -13.86 -20.84
CA ARG A 125 -11.97 -13.86 -20.39
C ARG A 125 -12.55 -12.48 -20.22
N LEU A 126 -11.81 -11.56 -19.60
CA LEU A 126 -12.21 -10.18 -19.41
C LEU A 126 -11.85 -9.34 -20.64
N ALA A 127 -10.67 -9.59 -21.19
CA ALA A 127 -10.15 -8.93 -22.37
C ALA A 127 -9.18 -9.86 -23.12
N ASP A 128 -8.74 -9.45 -24.31
CA ASP A 128 -7.81 -10.25 -25.12
C ASP A 128 -6.51 -10.59 -24.36
N GLY A 129 -5.95 -11.77 -24.64
CA GLY A 129 -4.74 -12.26 -23.99
C GLY A 129 -3.45 -11.70 -24.57
N ALA A 130 -3.50 -10.60 -25.35
CA ALA A 130 -2.38 -10.14 -26.16
C ALA A 130 -1.13 -9.80 -25.31
N SER A 131 -1.27 -9.21 -24.13
CA SER A 131 -0.14 -8.91 -23.23
C SER A 131 0.24 -10.08 -22.31
N THR A 132 -0.45 -11.22 -22.42
CA THR A 132 -0.27 -12.35 -21.51
C THR A 132 0.61 -13.43 -22.14
N ALA A 133 1.70 -13.74 -21.45
CA ALA A 133 2.54 -14.90 -21.68
C ALA A 133 2.18 -16.03 -20.72
N ALA A 134 2.21 -17.27 -21.19
CA ALA A 134 2.02 -18.45 -20.35
C ALA A 134 3.17 -19.44 -20.53
N VAL A 135 3.65 -20.02 -19.43
CA VAL A 135 4.62 -21.11 -19.48
C VAL A 135 3.92 -22.37 -19.98
N LEU A 136 4.49 -22.96 -21.03
CA LEU A 136 4.06 -24.24 -21.60
C LEU A 136 5.03 -25.33 -21.17
N TYR A 137 4.55 -26.24 -20.32
CA TYR A 137 5.31 -27.41 -19.89
C TYR A 137 5.27 -28.53 -20.95
N ASP A 138 4.09 -29.07 -21.24
CA ASP A 138 3.85 -30.08 -22.26
C ASP A 138 2.37 -30.13 -22.68
N LEU A 139 2.07 -30.84 -23.77
CA LEU A 139 0.70 -31.12 -24.23
C LEU A 139 0.37 -32.63 -24.13
N ILE A 140 1.06 -33.39 -23.26
CA ILE A 140 0.92 -34.85 -23.21
C ILE A 140 -0.53 -35.30 -22.96
N PRO A 141 -1.28 -34.73 -21.98
CA PRO A 141 -2.68 -35.10 -21.78
C PRO A 141 -3.58 -34.71 -22.96
N PHE A 142 -3.31 -33.56 -23.60
CA PHE A 142 -4.06 -33.10 -24.79
C PHE A 142 -3.93 -34.07 -25.96
N LEU A 143 -2.71 -34.57 -26.20
CA LEU A 143 -2.37 -35.46 -27.31
C LEU A 143 -2.77 -36.92 -27.05
N ASN A 144 -3.00 -37.28 -25.78
CA ASN A 144 -3.33 -38.64 -25.36
C ASN A 144 -4.58 -38.65 -24.45
N PRO A 145 -5.72 -38.09 -24.88
CA PRO A 145 -6.87 -37.87 -24.01
C PRO A 145 -7.43 -39.17 -23.46
N ASP A 146 -7.43 -40.26 -24.24
CA ASP A 146 -7.93 -41.57 -23.80
C ASP A 146 -7.12 -42.17 -22.64
N LYS A 147 -5.86 -41.76 -22.48
CA LYS A 147 -4.97 -42.26 -21.41
C LYS A 147 -5.01 -41.39 -20.16
N TYR A 148 -5.16 -40.07 -20.31
CA TYR A 148 -4.96 -39.11 -19.22
C TYR A 148 -6.23 -38.33 -18.83
N LEU A 149 -7.25 -38.30 -19.69
CA LEU A 149 -8.49 -37.50 -19.53
C LEU A 149 -9.73 -38.40 -19.69
N ALA A 150 -9.73 -39.55 -19.02
CA ALA A 150 -10.81 -40.53 -19.13
C ALA A 150 -12.13 -40.08 -18.49
N GLN A 151 -12.09 -39.19 -17.48
CA GLN A 151 -13.28 -38.65 -16.85
C GLN A 151 -13.82 -37.44 -17.64
N PRO A 152 -15.12 -37.40 -18.00
CA PRO A 152 -15.71 -36.31 -18.79
C PRO A 152 -15.48 -34.91 -18.21
N GLU A 153 -15.60 -34.77 -16.89
CA GLU A 153 -15.43 -33.51 -16.17
C GLU A 153 -13.99 -33.00 -16.26
N GLN A 154 -13.03 -33.89 -16.04
CA GLN A 154 -11.60 -33.59 -16.17
C GLN A 154 -11.23 -33.22 -17.61
N ARG A 155 -11.80 -33.92 -18.59
CA ARG A 155 -11.62 -33.63 -20.01
C ARG A 155 -12.17 -32.25 -20.37
N HIS A 156 -13.38 -31.93 -19.95
CA HIS A 156 -14.01 -30.63 -20.20
C HIS A 156 -13.19 -29.48 -19.58
N TYR A 157 -12.76 -29.64 -18.33
CA TYR A 157 -11.84 -28.70 -17.67
C TYR A 157 -10.57 -28.48 -18.50
N TYR A 158 -9.92 -29.56 -18.94
CA TYR A 158 -8.66 -29.49 -19.66
C TYR A 158 -8.81 -28.87 -21.06
N GLU A 159 -9.87 -29.21 -21.79
CA GLU A 159 -10.20 -28.62 -23.10
C GLU A 159 -10.42 -27.09 -22.99
N ARG A 160 -11.09 -26.64 -21.92
CA ARG A 160 -11.26 -25.21 -21.64
C ARG A 160 -9.92 -24.53 -21.33
N LYS A 161 -9.02 -25.17 -20.59
CA LYS A 161 -7.67 -24.64 -20.33
C LYS A 161 -6.84 -24.55 -21.61
N ILE A 162 -6.97 -25.51 -22.53
CA ILE A 162 -6.36 -25.43 -23.87
C ILE A 162 -6.95 -24.26 -24.68
N ALA A 163 -8.27 -24.06 -24.63
CA ALA A 163 -8.90 -22.91 -25.28
C ALA A 163 -8.37 -21.58 -24.73
N SER A 164 -8.15 -21.50 -23.41
CA SER A 164 -7.53 -20.34 -22.75
C SER A 164 -6.05 -20.18 -23.12
N LEU A 165 -5.27 -21.27 -23.19
CA LEU A 165 -3.86 -21.25 -23.59
C LEU A 165 -3.70 -20.65 -25.00
N ARG A 166 -4.60 -20.97 -25.93
CA ARG A 166 -4.62 -20.44 -27.30
C ARG A 166 -4.82 -18.92 -27.37
N GLN A 167 -5.42 -18.32 -26.35
CA GLN A 167 -5.62 -16.87 -26.25
C GLN A 167 -4.37 -16.12 -25.80
N ALA A 168 -3.36 -16.80 -25.24
CA ALA A 168 -2.12 -16.16 -24.81
C ALA A 168 -1.41 -15.50 -25.99
N GLY A 169 -1.02 -14.23 -25.83
CA GLY A 169 -0.21 -13.51 -26.82
C GLY A 169 1.10 -14.23 -27.09
N LEU A 170 1.70 -14.81 -26.05
CA LEU A 170 2.98 -15.51 -26.10
C LEU A 170 2.95 -16.81 -25.28
N LEU A 171 3.57 -17.87 -25.78
CA LEU A 171 3.83 -19.11 -25.05
C LEU A 171 5.33 -19.26 -24.81
N LEU A 172 5.70 -19.53 -23.56
CA LEU A 172 7.07 -19.77 -23.14
C LEU A 172 7.27 -21.27 -22.91
N ALA A 173 7.73 -21.98 -23.93
CA ALA A 173 7.95 -23.42 -23.89
C ALA A 173 9.22 -23.78 -23.13
N ILE A 174 9.19 -24.87 -22.35
CA ILE A 174 10.36 -25.33 -21.58
C ILE A 174 11.40 -26.09 -22.43
N SER A 175 11.11 -26.39 -23.69
CA SER A 175 12.04 -27.03 -24.65
C SER A 175 11.70 -26.63 -26.09
N ASP A 176 12.63 -26.85 -27.03
CA ASP A 176 12.35 -26.64 -28.45
C ASP A 176 11.35 -27.69 -28.98
N TYR A 177 11.39 -28.92 -28.45
CA TYR A 177 10.37 -29.93 -28.70
C TYR A 177 8.97 -29.50 -28.26
N SER A 178 8.78 -29.06 -27.01
CA SER A 178 7.48 -28.58 -26.52
C SER A 178 6.99 -27.36 -27.31
N ARG A 179 7.91 -26.49 -27.76
CA ARG A 179 7.60 -25.39 -28.68
C ARG A 179 7.01 -25.90 -29.99
N GLN A 180 7.69 -26.85 -30.64
CA GLN A 180 7.23 -27.40 -31.91
C GLN A 180 5.92 -28.17 -31.75
N GLU A 181 5.78 -28.94 -30.67
CA GLU A 181 4.55 -29.65 -30.32
C GLU A 181 3.35 -28.72 -30.19
N ALA A 182 3.50 -27.56 -29.54
CA ALA A 182 2.43 -26.57 -29.47
C ALA A 182 2.11 -25.92 -30.81
N ILE A 183 3.12 -25.60 -31.63
CA ILE A 183 2.90 -25.04 -32.98
C ILE A 183 2.05 -26.03 -33.80
N ASP A 184 2.41 -27.31 -33.80
CA ASP A 184 1.77 -28.32 -34.62
C ASP A 184 0.39 -28.72 -34.09
N ALA A 185 0.28 -29.00 -32.78
CA ALA A 185 -0.96 -29.47 -32.17
C ALA A 185 -1.99 -28.35 -31.97
N LEU A 186 -1.52 -27.11 -31.75
CA LEU A 186 -2.39 -25.96 -31.53
C LEU A 186 -2.52 -25.04 -32.75
N GLY A 187 -1.74 -25.21 -33.82
CA GLY A 187 -1.83 -24.36 -35.01
C GLY A 187 -1.53 -22.89 -34.70
N LEU A 188 -0.57 -22.64 -33.80
CA LEU A 188 -0.19 -21.30 -33.37
C LEU A 188 0.89 -20.72 -34.29
N ASP A 189 0.92 -19.40 -34.42
CA ASP A 189 2.01 -18.70 -35.11
C ASP A 189 3.36 -19.03 -34.41
N PRO A 190 4.39 -19.50 -35.14
CA PRO A 190 5.72 -19.76 -34.59
C PRO A 190 6.35 -18.56 -33.86
N ALA A 191 5.98 -17.32 -34.22
CA ALA A 191 6.44 -16.12 -33.53
C ALA A 191 5.85 -15.97 -32.12
N ARG A 192 4.71 -16.61 -31.85
CA ARG A 192 4.02 -16.59 -30.55
C ARG A 192 4.46 -17.71 -29.61
N VAL A 193 5.42 -18.56 -29.99
CA VAL A 193 5.92 -19.64 -29.14
C VAL A 193 7.43 -19.54 -29.07
N VAL A 194 7.97 -19.24 -27.90
CA VAL A 194 9.41 -19.08 -27.65
C VAL A 194 9.85 -20.13 -26.65
N SER A 195 10.89 -20.89 -26.99
CA SER A 195 11.55 -21.77 -26.04
C SER A 195 12.37 -20.94 -25.06
N ILE A 196 12.23 -21.18 -23.76
CA ILE A 196 12.99 -20.51 -22.70
C ILE A 196 13.83 -21.49 -21.88
N SER A 197 13.78 -22.79 -22.21
CA SER A 197 14.41 -23.85 -21.41
C SER A 197 13.86 -23.93 -19.97
N THR A 198 14.48 -24.76 -19.14
CA THR A 198 14.24 -24.86 -17.68
C THR A 198 15.55 -25.23 -16.99
N ALA A 199 15.55 -25.35 -15.66
CA ALA A 199 16.73 -25.71 -14.89
C ALA A 199 16.40 -26.59 -13.67
N VAL A 200 17.45 -27.17 -13.09
CA VAL A 200 17.37 -27.88 -11.80
C VAL A 200 17.60 -26.91 -10.64
N ASP A 201 17.19 -27.32 -9.45
CA ASP A 201 17.53 -26.62 -8.21
C ASP A 201 19.05 -26.67 -7.95
N GLU A 202 19.61 -25.61 -7.36
CA GLU A 202 21.06 -25.49 -7.13
C GLU A 202 21.60 -26.55 -6.14
N THR A 203 20.72 -27.17 -5.35
CA THR A 203 21.05 -28.31 -4.47
C THR A 203 21.50 -29.56 -5.23
N PHE A 204 21.10 -29.72 -6.49
CA PHE A 204 21.58 -30.79 -7.39
C PHE A 204 22.98 -30.44 -7.89
N CYS A 205 23.97 -30.73 -7.06
CA CYS A 205 25.37 -30.44 -7.35
C CYS A 205 26.26 -31.64 -7.01
N PRO A 206 27.45 -31.75 -7.63
CA PRO A 206 28.37 -32.82 -7.29
C PRO A 206 28.98 -32.54 -5.91
N ALA A 207 28.93 -33.52 -5.01
CA ALA A 207 29.56 -33.46 -3.69
C ALA A 207 30.04 -34.85 -3.26
N ALA A 208 31.02 -34.89 -2.34
CA ALA A 208 31.42 -36.14 -1.72
C ALA A 208 30.28 -36.67 -0.84
N LEU A 209 29.91 -37.93 -1.02
CA LEU A 209 28.92 -38.60 -0.16
C LEU A 209 29.51 -38.83 1.23
N ASP A 210 28.77 -38.50 2.28
CA ASP A 210 29.10 -38.95 3.63
C ASP A 210 28.98 -40.48 3.70
N ALA A 211 30.07 -41.14 4.09
CA ALA A 211 30.15 -42.61 4.09
C ALA A 211 29.14 -43.25 5.05
N ALA A 212 28.86 -42.61 6.19
CA ALA A 212 27.89 -43.11 7.17
C ALA A 212 26.45 -43.00 6.64
N HIS A 213 26.08 -41.83 6.13
CA HIS A 213 24.76 -41.62 5.51
C HIS A 213 24.55 -42.50 4.27
N ALA A 214 25.56 -42.63 3.39
CA ALA A 214 25.50 -43.50 2.23
C ALA A 214 25.32 -44.98 2.62
N ALA A 215 25.99 -45.46 3.66
CA ALA A 215 25.79 -46.82 4.18
C ALA A 215 24.37 -47.01 4.75
N ALA A 216 23.84 -46.02 5.47
CA ALA A 216 22.48 -46.05 5.99
C ALA A 216 21.43 -46.09 4.86
N LEU A 217 21.60 -45.25 3.81
CA LEU A 217 20.75 -45.25 2.61
C LEU A 217 20.75 -46.61 1.91
N ARG A 218 21.95 -47.19 1.73
CA ARG A 218 22.09 -48.50 1.08
C ARG A 218 21.40 -49.61 1.87
N THR A 219 21.55 -49.64 3.19
CA THR A 219 20.82 -50.58 4.05
C THR A 219 19.31 -50.36 3.98
N ARG A 220 18.85 -49.09 4.08
CA ARG A 220 17.42 -48.74 4.07
C ARG A 220 16.71 -49.18 2.81
N PHE A 221 17.34 -49.00 1.65
CA PHE A 221 16.74 -49.34 0.35
C PHE A 221 17.14 -50.73 -0.18
N GLY A 222 18.02 -51.47 0.50
CA GLY A 222 18.46 -52.79 0.05
C GLY A 222 19.45 -52.77 -1.12
N ILE A 223 20.25 -51.71 -1.22
CA ILE A 223 21.30 -51.53 -2.22
C ILE A 223 22.56 -52.26 -1.76
N ARG A 224 22.89 -53.36 -2.43
CA ARG A 224 24.02 -54.24 -2.09
C ARG A 224 25.19 -54.12 -3.06
N ARG A 225 24.94 -53.59 -4.26
CA ARG A 225 25.92 -53.50 -5.36
C ARG A 225 26.02 -52.06 -5.86
N ALA A 226 26.88 -51.82 -6.86
CA ALA A 226 26.71 -50.63 -7.70
C ALA A 226 25.31 -50.69 -8.35
N TYR A 227 24.76 -49.56 -8.80
CA TYR A 227 23.39 -49.58 -9.33
C TYR A 227 23.22 -48.69 -10.56
N LEU A 228 22.38 -49.17 -11.47
CA LEU A 228 21.81 -48.39 -12.55
C LEU A 228 20.53 -47.76 -12.03
N MET A 229 20.37 -46.46 -12.18
CA MET A 229 19.28 -45.71 -11.57
C MET A 229 18.30 -45.20 -12.63
N CYS A 230 17.01 -45.28 -12.31
CA CYS A 230 15.96 -44.56 -13.02
C CYS A 230 15.06 -43.87 -11.99
N ALA A 231 14.80 -42.57 -12.20
CA ALA A 231 13.94 -41.77 -11.35
C ALA A 231 12.81 -41.17 -12.20
N PRO A 232 11.75 -41.94 -12.49
CA PRO A 232 10.78 -41.55 -13.50
C PRO A 232 9.79 -40.47 -13.04
N GLY A 233 9.70 -40.18 -11.75
CA GLY A 233 8.75 -39.23 -11.16
C GLY A 233 7.28 -39.71 -11.19
N GLY A 234 7.02 -40.89 -11.77
CA GLY A 234 5.71 -41.54 -11.90
C GLY A 234 5.86 -42.88 -12.65
N PHE A 235 4.81 -43.69 -12.68
CA PHE A 235 4.83 -45.03 -13.31
C PHE A 235 3.91 -45.12 -14.53
N ASP A 236 3.59 -44.00 -15.17
CA ASP A 236 2.76 -43.98 -16.37
C ASP A 236 3.51 -44.54 -17.59
N ALA A 237 2.77 -45.11 -18.54
CA ALA A 237 3.33 -45.95 -19.61
C ALA A 237 4.42 -45.24 -20.43
N ARG A 238 4.35 -43.91 -20.60
CA ARG A 238 5.37 -43.13 -21.34
C ARG A 238 6.73 -43.15 -20.64
N LYS A 239 6.82 -43.40 -19.33
CA LYS A 239 8.09 -43.47 -18.59
C LYS A 239 8.87 -44.74 -18.94
N ASN A 240 8.23 -45.69 -19.61
CA ASN A 240 8.86 -46.86 -20.23
C ASN A 240 9.71 -47.70 -19.26
N ILE A 241 9.25 -47.82 -18.02
CA ILE A 241 9.89 -48.67 -17.01
C ILE A 241 9.92 -50.12 -17.49
N ASP A 242 8.88 -50.53 -18.22
CA ASP A 242 8.78 -51.88 -18.76
C ASP A 242 9.90 -52.17 -19.76
N GLY A 243 10.18 -51.22 -20.67
CA GLY A 243 11.29 -51.30 -21.61
C GLY A 243 12.64 -51.37 -20.90
N LEU A 244 12.83 -50.59 -19.84
CA LEU A 244 14.07 -50.62 -19.05
C LEU A 244 14.26 -51.93 -18.27
N VAL A 245 13.20 -52.49 -17.67
CA VAL A 245 13.27 -53.80 -16.98
C VAL A 245 13.59 -54.90 -17.98
N ALA A 246 12.97 -54.89 -19.17
CA ALA A 246 13.28 -55.83 -20.24
C ALA A 246 14.74 -55.70 -20.70
N ALA A 247 15.22 -54.47 -20.91
CA ALA A 247 16.59 -54.19 -21.30
C ALA A 247 17.61 -54.65 -20.25
N TYR A 248 17.34 -54.42 -18.97
CA TYR A 248 18.18 -54.90 -17.88
C TYR A 248 18.30 -56.43 -17.88
N GLY A 249 17.20 -57.15 -18.13
CA GLY A 249 17.21 -58.61 -18.26
C GLY A 249 18.05 -59.15 -19.41
N MET A 250 18.27 -58.33 -20.46
CA MET A 250 19.12 -58.67 -21.61
C MET A 250 20.62 -58.46 -21.33
N LEU A 251 21.00 -57.83 -20.20
CA LEU A 251 22.39 -57.62 -19.87
C LEU A 251 23.12 -58.94 -19.55
N PRO A 252 24.41 -59.06 -19.92
CA PRO A 252 25.22 -60.23 -19.60
C PRO A 252 25.21 -60.53 -18.08
N PRO A 253 25.28 -61.81 -17.66
CA PRO A 253 25.27 -62.18 -16.24
C PRO A 253 26.34 -61.46 -15.41
N VAL A 254 27.51 -61.17 -15.99
CA VAL A 254 28.58 -60.42 -15.30
C VAL A 254 28.16 -59.00 -14.95
N GLN A 255 27.42 -58.32 -15.83
CA GLN A 255 26.95 -56.96 -15.58
C GLN A 255 25.82 -56.92 -14.55
N ARG A 256 24.90 -57.90 -14.60
CA ARG A 256 23.83 -58.02 -13.61
C ARG A 256 24.30 -58.51 -12.23
N ALA A 257 25.41 -59.25 -12.18
CA ALA A 257 26.06 -59.61 -10.92
C ALA A 257 26.81 -58.43 -10.28
N ALA A 258 27.29 -57.48 -11.08
CA ALA A 258 28.00 -56.29 -10.62
C ALA A 258 27.06 -55.12 -10.26
N HIS A 259 25.88 -55.06 -10.85
CA HIS A 259 24.94 -53.94 -10.69
C HIS A 259 23.55 -54.39 -10.21
N GLN A 260 22.78 -53.47 -9.61
CA GLN A 260 21.32 -53.60 -9.39
C GLN A 260 20.58 -52.56 -10.23
N LEU A 261 19.35 -52.87 -10.66
CA LEU A 261 18.44 -51.86 -11.22
C LEU A 261 17.68 -51.17 -10.08
N LEU A 262 17.98 -49.91 -9.81
CA LEU A 262 17.29 -49.08 -8.82
C LEU A 262 16.26 -48.19 -9.51
N ILE A 263 14.99 -48.32 -9.12
CA ILE A 263 13.91 -47.44 -9.56
C ILE A 263 13.45 -46.60 -8.37
N ALA A 264 13.74 -45.30 -8.43
CA ALA A 264 13.45 -44.33 -7.39
C ALA A 264 12.12 -43.62 -7.67
N GLY A 265 11.12 -43.81 -6.81
CA GLY A 265 9.83 -43.14 -6.96
C GLY A 265 8.72 -43.69 -6.07
N LYS A 266 7.74 -42.83 -5.77
CA LYS A 266 6.53 -43.21 -5.01
C LYS A 266 5.75 -44.24 -5.83
N ILE A 267 5.67 -45.46 -5.32
CA ILE A 267 5.06 -46.61 -5.98
C ILE A 267 3.98 -47.21 -5.07
N ASN A 268 2.82 -47.52 -5.62
CA ASN A 268 1.78 -48.23 -4.87
C ASN A 268 2.01 -49.76 -4.90
N ASP A 269 1.31 -50.51 -4.04
CA ASP A 269 1.52 -51.95 -3.90
C ASP A 269 1.17 -52.74 -5.18
N GLY A 270 0.16 -52.29 -5.93
CA GLY A 270 -0.23 -52.91 -7.20
C GLY A 270 0.85 -52.76 -8.28
N GLU A 271 1.37 -51.54 -8.46
CA GLU A 271 2.49 -51.25 -9.36
C GLU A 271 3.76 -51.99 -8.95
N ARG A 272 4.04 -52.04 -7.64
CA ARG A 272 5.19 -52.77 -7.10
C ARG A 272 5.10 -54.25 -7.45
N GLN A 273 3.93 -54.86 -7.29
CA GLN A 273 3.72 -56.26 -7.64
C GLN A 273 3.85 -56.47 -9.16
N ARG A 274 3.23 -55.60 -9.98
CA ARG A 274 3.33 -55.63 -11.44
C ARG A 274 4.77 -55.59 -11.94
N LEU A 275 5.59 -54.68 -11.40
CA LEU A 275 7.01 -54.57 -11.77
C LEU A 275 7.82 -55.78 -11.31
N ARG A 276 7.55 -56.34 -10.12
CA ARG A 276 8.20 -57.59 -9.68
C ARG A 276 7.85 -58.76 -10.60
N ASP A 277 6.59 -58.87 -11.02
CA ASP A 277 6.17 -59.92 -11.95
C ASP A 277 6.76 -59.72 -13.35
N LEU A 278 6.88 -58.47 -13.80
CA LEU A 278 7.61 -58.14 -15.02
C LEU A 278 9.09 -58.54 -14.94
N ALA A 279 9.77 -58.19 -13.84
CA ALA A 279 11.17 -58.57 -13.60
C ALA A 279 11.36 -60.10 -13.65
N ARG A 280 10.45 -60.87 -13.00
CA ARG A 280 10.48 -62.34 -13.07
C ARG A 280 10.30 -62.88 -14.49
N ARG A 281 9.39 -62.29 -15.28
CA ARG A 281 9.17 -62.68 -16.69
C ARG A 281 10.41 -62.47 -17.56
N HIS A 282 11.23 -61.47 -17.22
CA HIS A 282 12.52 -61.21 -17.89
C HIS A 282 13.71 -61.91 -17.21
N GLY A 283 13.47 -62.85 -16.29
CA GLY A 283 14.52 -63.69 -15.70
C GLY A 283 15.39 -62.99 -14.65
N LEU A 284 14.88 -61.93 -14.01
CA LEU A 284 15.58 -61.24 -12.92
C LEU A 284 15.34 -61.97 -11.58
N ALA A 285 16.41 -62.17 -10.82
CA ALA A 285 16.36 -62.63 -9.44
C ALA A 285 15.80 -61.53 -8.50
N PRO A 286 15.20 -61.90 -7.35
CA PRO A 286 14.53 -60.94 -6.45
C PRO A 286 15.40 -59.80 -5.92
N ASP A 287 16.73 -59.98 -5.89
CA ASP A 287 17.70 -58.99 -5.41
C ASP A 287 18.34 -58.15 -6.53
N GLU A 288 18.03 -58.41 -7.81
CA GLU A 288 18.58 -57.66 -8.94
C GLU A 288 17.86 -56.32 -9.19
N MET A 289 16.62 -56.15 -8.70
CA MET A 289 15.84 -54.91 -8.85
C MET A 289 15.41 -54.36 -7.49
N VAL A 290 15.72 -53.08 -7.27
CA VAL A 290 15.40 -52.31 -6.06
C VAL A 290 14.31 -51.29 -6.38
N LEU A 291 13.21 -51.35 -5.64
CA LEU A 291 12.09 -50.41 -5.73
C LEU A 291 12.01 -49.62 -4.41
N THR A 292 12.55 -48.40 -4.39
CA THR A 292 12.79 -47.64 -3.15
C THR A 292 11.51 -47.21 -2.43
N GLY A 293 10.42 -46.95 -3.18
CA GLY A 293 9.29 -46.17 -2.67
C GLY A 293 9.62 -44.67 -2.64
N TYR A 294 8.91 -43.92 -1.79
CA TYR A 294 9.16 -42.49 -1.62
C TYR A 294 10.61 -42.22 -1.19
N VAL A 295 11.24 -41.24 -1.82
CA VAL A 295 12.61 -40.79 -1.54
C VAL A 295 12.53 -39.28 -1.28
N SER A 296 13.19 -38.80 -0.23
CA SER A 296 13.30 -37.36 0.02
C SER A 296 14.25 -36.72 -0.99
N ASP A 297 14.14 -35.41 -1.24
CA ASP A 297 15.02 -34.74 -2.22
C ASP A 297 16.50 -34.87 -1.83
N ALA A 298 16.83 -34.78 -0.53
CA ALA A 298 18.19 -34.99 -0.04
C ALA A 298 18.71 -36.40 -0.35
N ASP A 299 17.90 -37.42 -0.10
CA ASP A 299 18.28 -38.81 -0.41
C ASP A 299 18.34 -39.06 -1.92
N LEU A 300 17.49 -38.40 -2.71
CA LEU A 300 17.48 -38.50 -4.17
C LEU A 300 18.77 -37.93 -4.78
N ILE A 301 19.22 -36.78 -4.29
CA ILE A 301 20.51 -36.18 -4.68
C ILE A 301 21.66 -37.15 -4.41
N ASP A 302 21.67 -37.80 -3.24
CA ASP A 302 22.73 -38.75 -2.89
C ASP A 302 22.64 -40.06 -3.69
N LEU A 303 21.44 -40.50 -4.05
CA LEU A 303 21.25 -41.61 -4.99
C LEU A 303 21.76 -41.26 -6.39
N TYR A 304 21.57 -40.02 -6.88
CA TYR A 304 22.18 -39.58 -8.14
C TYR A 304 23.70 -39.61 -8.07
N ARG A 305 24.29 -39.03 -7.01
CA ARG A 305 25.76 -39.00 -6.79
C ARG A 305 26.37 -40.40 -6.70
N GLY A 306 25.63 -41.37 -6.18
CA GLY A 306 26.08 -42.76 -6.01
C GLY A 306 25.75 -43.69 -7.18
N ALA A 307 25.03 -43.23 -8.21
CA ALA A 307 24.63 -44.07 -9.33
C ALA A 307 25.83 -44.40 -10.24
N ALA A 308 25.97 -45.68 -10.61
CA ALA A 308 26.96 -46.09 -11.61
C ALA A 308 26.59 -45.58 -13.01
N LEU A 309 25.29 -45.54 -13.30
CA LEU A 309 24.72 -45.01 -14.53
C LEU A 309 23.26 -44.64 -14.27
N PHE A 310 22.84 -43.46 -14.68
CA PHE A 310 21.44 -43.05 -14.75
C PHE A 310 20.89 -43.32 -16.14
N VAL A 311 19.73 -43.96 -16.21
CA VAL A 311 19.05 -44.33 -17.45
C VAL A 311 17.67 -43.67 -17.49
N PHE A 312 17.43 -42.88 -18.53
CA PHE A 312 16.18 -42.15 -18.73
C PHE A 312 15.42 -42.63 -19.99
N PRO A 313 14.61 -43.70 -19.89
CA PRO A 313 14.06 -44.43 -21.04
C PRO A 313 12.73 -43.88 -21.58
N SER A 314 12.30 -42.69 -21.14
CA SER A 314 10.97 -42.16 -21.44
C SER A 314 10.69 -42.03 -22.94
N LEU A 315 9.49 -42.45 -23.34
CA LEU A 315 8.95 -42.35 -24.70
C LEU A 315 8.44 -40.95 -25.06
N HIS A 316 8.05 -40.15 -24.06
CA HIS A 316 7.55 -38.79 -24.25
C HIS A 316 7.79 -37.96 -22.99
N GLU A 317 8.57 -36.87 -23.11
CA GLU A 317 8.77 -35.84 -22.09
C GLU A 317 8.71 -34.42 -22.68
N GLY A 318 8.19 -33.46 -21.89
CA GLY A 318 8.29 -32.04 -22.22
C GLY A 318 9.68 -31.44 -22.00
N PHE A 319 10.52 -32.04 -21.14
CA PHE A 319 11.92 -31.64 -20.98
C PHE A 319 12.86 -32.81 -20.64
N GLY A 320 12.63 -33.48 -19.51
CA GLY A 320 13.52 -34.54 -19.00
C GLY A 320 14.39 -34.12 -17.82
N LEU A 321 13.79 -33.46 -16.81
CA LEU A 321 14.51 -32.95 -15.64
C LEU A 321 15.35 -34.02 -14.90
N PRO A 322 14.88 -35.27 -14.69
CA PRO A 322 15.69 -36.28 -13.99
C PRO A 322 17.05 -36.56 -14.66
N ALA A 323 17.14 -36.45 -15.99
CA ALA A 323 18.41 -36.57 -16.70
C ALA A 323 19.33 -35.38 -16.40
N LEU A 324 18.78 -34.17 -16.32
CA LEU A 324 19.53 -32.97 -15.94
C LEU A 324 19.97 -33.00 -14.47
N GLU A 325 19.10 -33.43 -13.54
CA GLU A 325 19.42 -33.62 -12.12
C GLU A 325 20.59 -34.59 -11.94
N ALA A 326 20.54 -35.74 -12.63
CA ALA A 326 21.60 -36.74 -12.59
C ALA A 326 22.93 -36.19 -13.14
N MET A 327 22.92 -35.47 -14.26
CA MET A 327 24.12 -34.81 -14.80
C MET A 327 24.69 -33.76 -13.83
N ALA A 328 23.81 -32.95 -13.23
CA ALA A 328 24.20 -31.91 -12.29
C ALA A 328 24.82 -32.49 -10.99
N CYS A 329 24.36 -33.66 -10.54
CA CYS A 329 24.97 -34.42 -9.46
C CYS A 329 26.26 -35.17 -9.85
N GLY A 330 26.66 -35.15 -11.12
CA GLY A 330 27.88 -35.80 -11.62
C GLY A 330 27.73 -37.27 -12.03
N ALA A 331 26.50 -37.79 -12.15
CA ALA A 331 26.24 -39.14 -12.62
C ALA A 331 26.53 -39.29 -14.12
N LEU A 332 26.89 -40.51 -14.55
CA LEU A 332 26.85 -40.86 -15.97
C LEU A 332 25.38 -40.94 -16.39
N VAL A 333 25.02 -40.33 -17.52
CA VAL A 333 23.63 -40.28 -17.99
C VAL A 333 23.52 -40.81 -19.41
N ILE A 334 22.55 -41.70 -19.63
CA ILE A 334 22.05 -42.07 -20.95
C ILE A 334 20.53 -41.94 -21.00
N GLY A 335 19.97 -41.64 -22.16
CA GLY A 335 18.53 -41.44 -22.30
C GLY A 335 18.00 -41.72 -23.70
N ALA A 336 16.68 -41.64 -23.80
CA ALA A 336 15.96 -41.79 -25.07
C ALA A 336 16.40 -40.76 -26.13
N ASP A 337 16.44 -41.17 -27.39
CA ASP A 337 16.69 -40.31 -28.56
C ASP A 337 15.45 -39.54 -29.07
N SER A 338 14.36 -39.57 -28.30
CA SER A 338 13.06 -39.00 -28.68
C SER A 338 12.65 -37.81 -27.81
N THR A 339 11.81 -36.94 -28.37
CA THR A 339 11.24 -35.76 -27.69
C THR A 339 12.32 -34.75 -27.26
N SER A 340 12.21 -34.19 -26.05
CA SER A 340 13.12 -33.16 -25.51
C SER A 340 14.42 -33.72 -24.91
N VAL A 341 14.50 -35.03 -24.65
CA VAL A 341 15.66 -35.68 -24.00
C VAL A 341 17.00 -35.45 -24.75
N PRO A 342 17.06 -35.49 -26.09
CA PRO A 342 18.27 -35.15 -26.83
C PRO A 342 18.77 -33.72 -26.58
N GLU A 343 17.86 -32.75 -26.40
CA GLU A 343 18.21 -31.35 -26.12
C GLU A 343 18.86 -31.20 -24.74
N VAL A 344 18.34 -31.94 -23.75
CA VAL A 344 18.86 -31.94 -22.38
C VAL A 344 20.23 -32.60 -22.31
N ILE A 345 20.34 -33.84 -22.81
CA ILE A 345 21.58 -34.62 -22.77
C ILE A 345 22.66 -34.01 -23.67
N GLY A 346 22.31 -33.50 -24.85
CA GLY A 346 23.23 -32.78 -25.73
C GLY A 346 24.40 -33.61 -26.27
N ASN A 347 24.33 -34.94 -26.22
CA ASN A 347 25.37 -35.85 -26.70
C ASN A 347 24.77 -37.12 -27.34
N PRO A 348 24.92 -37.31 -28.67
CA PRO A 348 24.42 -38.51 -29.36
C PRO A 348 24.99 -39.85 -28.87
N GLU A 349 26.21 -39.88 -28.33
CA GLU A 349 26.81 -41.10 -27.76
C GLU A 349 26.08 -41.60 -26.49
N ALA A 350 25.27 -40.73 -25.87
CA ALA A 350 24.47 -41.03 -24.69
C ALA A 350 23.00 -41.40 -25.01
N LEU A 351 22.63 -41.46 -26.29
CA LEU A 351 21.24 -41.69 -26.71
C LEU A 351 20.98 -43.12 -27.19
N PHE A 352 19.73 -43.57 -27.06
CA PHE A 352 19.22 -44.87 -27.52
C PHE A 352 17.76 -44.77 -27.98
N ASP A 353 17.32 -45.67 -28.86
CA ASP A 353 15.90 -45.80 -29.21
C ASP A 353 15.12 -46.38 -28.01
N PRO A 354 14.20 -45.63 -27.38
CA PRO A 354 13.46 -46.12 -26.22
C PRO A 354 12.44 -47.21 -26.57
N ARG A 355 12.07 -47.40 -27.85
CA ARG A 355 11.09 -48.40 -28.27
C ARG A 355 11.69 -49.80 -28.42
N ASP A 356 13.02 -49.91 -28.44
CA ASP A 356 13.75 -51.16 -28.55
C ASP A 356 14.54 -51.46 -27.26
N PRO A 357 14.06 -52.38 -26.40
CA PRO A 357 14.79 -52.81 -25.20
C PRO A 357 16.22 -53.32 -25.49
N ALA A 358 16.49 -53.87 -26.68
CA ALA A 358 17.83 -54.31 -27.05
C ALA A 358 18.78 -53.11 -27.27
N ALA A 359 18.29 -52.01 -27.84
CA ALA A 359 19.06 -50.77 -27.98
C ALA A 359 19.40 -50.15 -26.61
N ILE A 360 18.44 -50.14 -25.67
CA ILE A 360 18.67 -49.70 -24.28
C ILE A 360 19.76 -50.56 -23.63
N ALA A 361 19.66 -51.88 -23.71
CA ALA A 361 20.62 -52.82 -23.13
C ALA A 361 22.03 -52.67 -23.75
N ALA A 362 22.10 -52.50 -25.07
CA ALA A 362 23.34 -52.29 -25.80
C ALA A 362 24.04 -51.00 -25.35
N ARG A 363 23.30 -49.90 -25.18
CA ARG A 363 23.86 -48.62 -24.70
C ARG A 363 24.34 -48.71 -23.25
N ILE A 364 23.56 -49.35 -22.36
CA ILE A 364 23.98 -49.60 -20.98
C ILE A 364 25.31 -50.37 -20.98
N ARG A 365 25.38 -51.48 -21.71
CA ARG A 365 26.61 -52.30 -21.79
C ARG A 365 27.79 -51.50 -22.30
N GLN A 366 27.61 -50.75 -23.38
CA GLN A 366 28.68 -49.94 -23.97
C GLN A 366 29.27 -48.96 -22.95
N VAL A 367 28.42 -48.27 -22.17
CA VAL A 367 28.89 -47.32 -21.15
C VAL A 367 29.58 -48.04 -19.99
N LEU A 368 29.05 -49.17 -19.53
CA LEU A 368 29.65 -49.92 -18.41
C LEU A 368 31.00 -50.57 -18.78
N ASP A 369 31.18 -50.97 -20.05
CA ASP A 369 32.39 -51.65 -20.53
C ASP A 369 33.49 -50.71 -21.07
N ASP A 370 33.20 -49.42 -21.30
CA ASP A 370 34.14 -48.45 -21.88
C ASP A 370 34.47 -47.29 -20.91
N PRO A 371 35.58 -47.38 -20.13
CA PRO A 371 36.01 -46.32 -19.23
C PRO A 371 36.29 -44.98 -19.93
N ALA A 372 36.71 -44.98 -21.20
CA ALA A 372 36.96 -43.76 -21.95
C ALA A 372 35.64 -43.06 -22.30
N LEU A 373 34.60 -43.81 -22.66
CA LEU A 373 33.25 -43.28 -22.83
C LEU A 373 32.70 -42.72 -21.50
N GLN A 374 32.90 -43.42 -20.38
CA GLN A 374 32.49 -42.91 -19.07
C GLN A 374 33.15 -41.56 -18.74
N ALA A 375 34.46 -41.42 -19.00
CA ALA A 375 35.17 -40.16 -18.79
C ALA A 375 34.58 -39.03 -19.65
N ARG A 376 34.35 -39.28 -20.95
CA ARG A 376 33.73 -38.31 -21.86
C ARG A 376 32.32 -37.92 -21.43
N LEU A 377 31.48 -38.89 -21.03
CA LEU A 377 30.11 -38.62 -20.58
C LEU A 377 30.07 -37.82 -19.27
N ARG A 378 31.00 -38.07 -18.34
CA ARG A 378 31.09 -37.31 -17.08
C ARG A 378 31.54 -35.87 -17.33
N GLU A 379 32.55 -35.67 -18.16
CA GLU A 379 33.02 -34.33 -18.56
C GLU A 379 31.92 -33.57 -19.30
N HIS A 380 31.27 -34.22 -20.27
CA HIS A 380 30.15 -33.64 -21.00
C HIS A 380 28.99 -33.27 -20.07
N GLY A 381 28.57 -34.17 -19.17
CA GLY A 381 27.49 -33.90 -18.22
C GLY A 381 27.75 -32.67 -17.35
N ALA A 382 28.98 -32.50 -16.87
CA ALA A 382 29.38 -31.35 -16.06
C ALA A 382 29.33 -30.02 -16.84
N VAL A 383 29.72 -30.03 -18.12
CA VAL A 383 29.64 -28.83 -19.00
C VAL A 383 28.20 -28.56 -19.43
N GLN A 384 27.46 -29.60 -19.79
CA GLN A 384 26.10 -29.52 -20.29
C GLN A 384 25.14 -29.04 -19.20
N ALA A 385 25.22 -29.57 -17.98
CA ALA A 385 24.36 -29.16 -16.87
C ALA A 385 24.46 -27.66 -16.57
N ARG A 386 25.66 -27.06 -16.69
CA ARG A 386 25.90 -25.62 -16.47
C ARG A 386 25.24 -24.70 -17.50
N LYS A 387 24.80 -25.22 -18.64
CA LYS A 387 24.04 -24.43 -19.63
C LYS A 387 22.60 -24.13 -19.15
N PHE A 388 22.12 -24.88 -18.18
CA PHE A 388 20.77 -24.76 -17.64
C PHE A 388 20.82 -24.03 -16.30
N SER A 389 20.19 -22.86 -16.24
CA SER A 389 20.01 -22.11 -15.01
C SER A 389 18.72 -21.30 -15.09
N TRP A 390 18.09 -21.07 -13.93
CA TRP A 390 16.88 -20.25 -13.88
C TRP A 390 17.15 -18.81 -14.34
N ASP A 391 18.37 -18.29 -14.14
CA ASP A 391 18.79 -16.98 -14.67
C ASP A 391 18.87 -16.97 -16.20
N HIS A 392 19.30 -18.07 -16.83
CA HIS A 392 19.28 -18.18 -18.29
C HIS A 392 17.84 -18.20 -18.83
N SER A 393 16.97 -19.03 -18.24
CA SER A 393 15.55 -19.09 -18.62
C SER A 393 14.82 -17.77 -18.40
N ALA A 394 15.08 -17.09 -17.28
CA ALA A 394 14.53 -15.78 -16.98
C ALA A 394 14.93 -14.72 -18.00
N ARG A 395 16.22 -14.64 -18.38
CA ARG A 395 16.69 -13.70 -19.40
C ARG A 395 16.04 -13.95 -20.77
N ARG A 396 15.86 -15.21 -21.16
CA ARG A 396 15.14 -15.56 -22.39
C ARG A 396 13.67 -15.19 -22.32
N ALA A 397 13.03 -15.42 -21.17
CA ALA A 397 11.64 -15.02 -20.95
C ALA A 397 11.48 -13.50 -21.05
N ILE A 398 12.32 -12.70 -20.36
CA ILE A 398 12.29 -11.24 -20.42
C ILE A 398 12.47 -10.75 -21.86
N ALA A 399 13.47 -11.25 -22.59
CA ALA A 399 13.70 -10.86 -23.98
C ALA A 399 12.50 -11.20 -24.89
N ALA A 400 11.82 -12.31 -24.65
CA ALA A 400 10.62 -12.69 -25.39
C ALA A 400 9.44 -11.75 -25.08
N LEU A 401 9.28 -11.35 -23.81
CA LEU A 401 8.26 -10.37 -23.39
C LEU A 401 8.53 -9.00 -24.02
N GLU A 402 9.78 -8.54 -24.04
CA GLU A 402 10.19 -7.28 -24.67
C GLU A 402 9.87 -7.26 -26.17
N ALA A 403 10.27 -8.32 -26.89
CA ALA A 403 10.02 -8.43 -28.32
C ALA A 403 8.52 -8.43 -28.65
N HIS A 404 7.71 -9.07 -27.80
CA HIS A 404 6.26 -9.13 -27.98
C HIS A 404 5.57 -7.80 -27.68
N ALA A 405 6.00 -7.08 -26.64
CA ALA A 405 5.44 -5.78 -26.26
C ALA A 405 5.75 -4.66 -27.28
N ALA A 406 6.82 -4.78 -28.06
CA ALA A 406 7.25 -3.77 -29.03
C ALA A 406 6.43 -3.75 -30.35
N ALA A 407 5.48 -4.67 -30.55
CA ALA A 407 4.68 -4.73 -31.77
C ALA A 407 3.58 -3.64 -31.79
N PRO A 408 3.57 -2.72 -32.78
CA PRO A 408 2.56 -1.67 -32.84
C PRO A 408 1.16 -2.24 -33.13
N ALA A 409 0.15 -1.73 -32.42
CA ALA A 409 -1.24 -2.03 -32.72
C ALA A 409 -1.59 -1.51 -34.14
N PRO A 410 -2.41 -2.23 -34.93
CA PRO A 410 -2.81 -1.77 -36.25
C PRO A 410 -3.61 -0.46 -36.16
N ASP A 411 -3.16 0.57 -36.87
CA ASP A 411 -3.84 1.87 -36.95
C ASP A 411 -5.06 1.72 -37.90
N THR A 412 -6.26 1.82 -37.35
CA THR A 412 -7.48 1.85 -38.16
C THR A 412 -7.68 3.26 -38.71
N ASN A 413 -7.83 3.39 -40.03
CA ASN A 413 -7.91 4.67 -40.73
C ASN A 413 -9.25 5.45 -40.52
N GLU A 414 -10.04 5.08 -39.52
CA GLU A 414 -11.37 5.65 -39.23
C GLU A 414 -11.32 6.53 -37.98
N LYS A 415 -11.92 7.74 -38.03
CA LYS A 415 -11.94 8.67 -36.89
C LYS A 415 -12.92 8.16 -35.83
N PRO A 416 -12.47 7.84 -34.60
CA PRO A 416 -13.40 7.43 -33.56
C PRO A 416 -14.28 8.60 -33.12
N ARG A 417 -15.54 8.30 -32.81
CA ARG A 417 -16.50 9.30 -32.31
C ARG A 417 -16.34 9.51 -30.82
N ILE A 418 -16.35 10.77 -30.37
CA ILE A 418 -16.23 11.13 -28.95
C ILE A 418 -17.40 12.01 -28.50
N ALA A 419 -17.89 11.74 -27.29
CA ALA A 419 -18.80 12.63 -26.57
C ALA A 419 -17.97 13.60 -25.72
N PHE A 420 -18.10 14.90 -25.96
CA PHE A 420 -17.33 15.94 -25.27
C PHE A 420 -18.25 16.73 -24.33
N LEU A 421 -17.98 16.66 -23.03
CA LEU A 421 -18.73 17.32 -21.96
C LEU A 421 -17.89 18.43 -21.36
N SER A 422 -18.39 19.67 -21.45
CA SER A 422 -17.76 20.86 -20.88
C SER A 422 -18.81 21.93 -20.65
N PRO A 423 -18.67 22.80 -19.64
CA PRO A 423 -19.25 24.13 -19.77
C PRO A 423 -18.64 24.80 -21.00
N LEU A 424 -19.47 25.51 -21.75
CA LEU A 424 -19.07 26.26 -22.94
C LEU A 424 -19.47 27.73 -22.77
N PRO A 425 -18.90 28.68 -23.52
CA PRO A 425 -19.38 30.06 -23.46
C PRO A 425 -20.90 30.11 -23.77
N PRO A 426 -21.67 31.02 -23.17
CA PRO A 426 -21.26 32.19 -22.38
C PRO A 426 -21.00 31.92 -20.89
N GLU A 427 -20.90 30.65 -20.45
CA GLU A 427 -20.58 30.34 -19.05
C GLU A 427 -19.22 30.94 -18.66
N ARG A 428 -19.20 31.64 -17.52
CA ARG A 428 -18.05 32.44 -17.09
C ARG A 428 -17.05 31.61 -16.28
N THR A 429 -16.37 30.69 -16.95
CA THR A 429 -15.33 29.85 -16.37
C THR A 429 -14.17 29.70 -17.34
N GLY A 430 -12.93 29.72 -16.84
CA GLY A 430 -11.76 29.53 -17.70
C GLY A 430 -11.77 28.21 -18.46
N VAL A 431 -12.45 27.18 -17.94
CA VAL A 431 -12.60 25.89 -18.64
C VAL A 431 -13.45 26.04 -19.91
N ALA A 432 -14.45 26.93 -19.93
CA ALA A 432 -15.25 27.19 -21.12
C ALA A 432 -14.38 27.79 -22.24
N ASP A 433 -13.50 28.72 -21.88
CA ASP A 433 -12.53 29.32 -22.82
C ASP A 433 -11.52 28.27 -23.31
N TYR A 434 -11.04 27.41 -22.42
CA TYR A 434 -10.11 26.33 -22.77
C TYR A 434 -10.75 25.29 -23.69
N ALA A 435 -12.00 24.91 -23.44
CA ALA A 435 -12.73 23.95 -24.26
C ALA A 435 -12.83 24.41 -25.72
N VAL A 436 -13.15 25.69 -25.94
CA VAL A 436 -13.19 26.28 -27.29
C VAL A 436 -11.82 26.27 -27.97
N ARG A 437 -10.72 26.39 -27.22
CA ARG A 437 -9.36 26.29 -27.78
C ARG A 437 -8.92 24.84 -28.04
N VAL A 438 -9.44 23.87 -27.30
CA VAL A 438 -9.13 22.44 -27.45
C VAL A 438 -9.90 21.80 -28.60
N LEU A 439 -11.18 22.11 -28.76
CA LEU A 439 -12.04 21.49 -29.78
C LEU A 439 -11.43 21.46 -31.20
N PRO A 440 -10.87 22.56 -31.75
CA PRO A 440 -10.23 22.55 -33.07
C PRO A 440 -9.07 21.57 -33.19
N THR A 441 -8.34 21.31 -32.09
CA THR A 441 -7.21 20.36 -32.06
C THR A 441 -7.65 18.90 -32.18
N LEU A 442 -8.92 18.60 -31.84
CA LEU A 442 -9.46 17.25 -31.84
C LEU A 442 -10.06 16.86 -33.20
N LEU A 443 -10.62 17.81 -33.95
CA LEU A 443 -11.31 17.56 -35.23
C LEU A 443 -10.47 16.81 -36.29
N PRO A 444 -9.14 16.98 -36.39
CA PRO A 444 -8.32 16.17 -37.29
C PRO A 444 -8.30 14.68 -36.94
N HIS A 445 -8.57 14.32 -35.69
CA HIS A 445 -8.40 12.96 -35.17
C HIS A 445 -9.71 12.28 -34.77
N PHE A 446 -10.77 13.04 -34.50
CA PHE A 446 -12.02 12.53 -33.91
C PHE A 446 -13.26 13.14 -34.57
N ASP A 447 -14.35 12.36 -34.57
CA ASP A 447 -15.70 12.87 -34.81
C ASP A 447 -16.29 13.34 -33.48
N VAL A 448 -16.35 14.65 -33.26
CA VAL A 448 -16.73 15.25 -31.97
C VAL A 448 -18.21 15.62 -31.93
N GLU A 449 -18.92 15.17 -30.90
CA GLU A 449 -20.27 15.65 -30.56
C GLU A 449 -20.27 16.24 -29.15
N LEU A 450 -20.97 17.36 -28.97
CA LEU A 450 -21.03 18.09 -27.70
C LEU A 450 -22.24 17.63 -26.89
N ILE A 451 -22.02 17.25 -25.63
CA ILE A 451 -23.11 17.01 -24.68
C ILE A 451 -23.15 18.18 -23.71
N VAL A 452 -24.27 18.92 -23.71
CA VAL A 452 -24.39 20.22 -23.03
C VAL A 452 -25.54 20.22 -22.03
N HIS A 453 -25.30 20.79 -20.85
CA HIS A 453 -26.32 20.99 -19.82
C HIS A 453 -27.01 22.36 -19.92
N GLN A 454 -26.23 23.38 -20.25
CA GLN A 454 -26.66 24.78 -20.38
C GLN A 454 -27.63 25.00 -21.53
N ALA A 455 -28.56 25.95 -21.35
CA ALA A 455 -29.58 26.29 -22.34
C ALA A 455 -29.01 27.05 -23.55
N GLU A 456 -28.00 27.89 -23.33
CA GLU A 456 -27.36 28.70 -24.37
C GLU A 456 -25.88 28.32 -24.53
N VAL A 457 -25.43 28.22 -25.78
CA VAL A 457 -24.06 27.88 -26.16
C VAL A 457 -23.60 28.82 -27.27
N ALA A 458 -22.59 29.63 -26.98
CA ALA A 458 -21.92 30.54 -27.89
C ALA A 458 -20.59 29.93 -28.34
N LEU A 459 -20.53 29.43 -29.58
CA LEU A 459 -19.31 28.89 -30.18
C LEU A 459 -18.80 29.82 -31.29
N PRO A 460 -17.47 29.88 -31.51
CA PRO A 460 -16.91 30.51 -32.70
C PRO A 460 -17.50 29.93 -33.99
N PRO A 461 -17.54 30.70 -35.10
CA PRO A 461 -18.13 30.26 -36.37
C PRO A 461 -17.59 28.93 -36.87
N GLU A 462 -16.29 28.67 -36.70
CA GLU A 462 -15.63 27.44 -37.11
C GLU A 462 -16.09 26.20 -36.32
N LEU A 463 -16.65 26.35 -35.12
CA LEU A 463 -17.18 25.25 -34.30
C LEU A 463 -18.70 25.17 -34.29
N ALA A 464 -19.39 26.13 -34.91
CA ALA A 464 -20.85 26.23 -34.89
C ALA A 464 -21.56 24.99 -35.44
N HIS A 465 -20.90 24.25 -36.34
CA HIS A 465 -21.40 23.07 -37.03
C HIS A 465 -21.40 21.79 -36.18
N LEU A 466 -20.75 21.78 -35.00
CA LEU A 466 -20.67 20.59 -34.17
C LEU A 466 -22.06 20.18 -33.63
N PRO A 467 -22.45 18.89 -33.72
CA PRO A 467 -23.70 18.40 -33.14
C PRO A 467 -23.75 18.62 -31.63
N ARG A 468 -24.93 18.95 -31.11
CA ARG A 468 -25.17 19.28 -29.70
C ARG A 468 -26.34 18.47 -29.18
N HIS A 469 -26.16 17.85 -28.04
CA HIS A 469 -27.16 16.99 -27.43
C HIS A 469 -27.32 17.29 -25.93
N PRO A 470 -28.53 17.13 -25.37
CA PRO A 470 -28.76 17.25 -23.92
C PRO A 470 -28.15 16.06 -23.17
N LEU A 471 -27.98 16.18 -21.85
CA LEU A 471 -27.40 15.11 -21.02
C LEU A 471 -28.10 13.75 -21.18
N ALA A 472 -29.44 13.72 -21.26
CA ALA A 472 -30.23 12.50 -21.42
C ALA A 472 -29.98 11.77 -22.76
N TRP A 473 -29.40 12.44 -23.76
CA TRP A 473 -29.03 11.81 -25.01
C TRP A 473 -27.89 10.80 -24.82
N LEU A 474 -26.91 11.14 -23.98
CA LEU A 474 -25.77 10.29 -23.73
C LEU A 474 -26.22 8.94 -23.16
N ASP A 475 -27.15 8.97 -22.20
CA ASP A 475 -27.75 7.76 -21.61
C ASP A 475 -28.36 6.81 -22.65
N ALA A 476 -28.96 7.36 -23.71
CA ALA A 476 -29.65 6.60 -24.75
C ALA A 476 -28.75 6.13 -25.91
N HIS A 477 -27.52 6.65 -26.04
CA HIS A 477 -26.66 6.45 -27.22
C HIS A 477 -25.19 6.16 -26.87
N LEU A 478 -24.93 5.50 -25.73
CA LEU A 478 -23.57 5.19 -25.27
C LEU A 478 -22.77 4.36 -26.28
N ASP A 479 -23.42 3.43 -26.96
CA ASP A 479 -22.84 2.52 -27.96
C ASP A 479 -22.29 3.24 -29.19
N ARG A 480 -22.71 4.50 -29.42
CA ARG A 480 -22.25 5.34 -30.53
C ARG A 480 -20.87 5.96 -30.28
N TYR A 481 -20.44 6.08 -29.02
CA TYR A 481 -19.22 6.79 -28.65
C TYR A 481 -18.11 5.82 -28.28
N ARG A 482 -16.92 6.05 -28.83
CA ARG A 482 -15.72 5.30 -28.44
C ARG A 482 -15.15 5.81 -27.12
N HIS A 483 -15.23 7.12 -26.91
CA HIS A 483 -14.76 7.79 -25.70
C HIS A 483 -15.76 8.85 -25.23
N ILE A 484 -15.82 9.04 -23.93
CA ILE A 484 -16.53 10.13 -23.27
C ILE A 484 -15.47 10.99 -22.59
N VAL A 485 -15.47 12.31 -22.82
CA VAL A 485 -14.46 13.24 -22.30
C VAL A 485 -15.14 14.29 -21.44
N TYR A 486 -14.79 14.33 -20.15
CA TYR A 486 -15.34 15.23 -19.14
C TYR A 486 -14.33 16.33 -18.78
N GLN A 487 -14.71 17.60 -18.91
CA GLN A 487 -13.89 18.74 -18.50
C GLN A 487 -14.26 19.18 -17.09
N PHE A 488 -13.43 18.85 -16.09
CA PHE A 488 -13.65 19.20 -14.69
C PHE A 488 -12.78 20.37 -14.25
N GLY A 489 -13.43 21.42 -13.73
CA GLY A 489 -12.82 22.54 -13.04
C GLY A 489 -13.47 22.79 -11.68
N ASN A 490 -12.90 23.71 -10.91
CA ASN A 490 -13.31 23.96 -9.52
C ASN A 490 -14.44 25.00 -9.42
N SER A 491 -15.57 24.73 -10.09
CA SER A 491 -16.76 25.60 -10.10
C SER A 491 -18.05 24.78 -10.23
N PRO A 492 -19.22 25.30 -9.79
CA PRO A 492 -20.49 24.57 -9.88
C PRO A 492 -20.93 24.24 -11.32
N PHE A 493 -20.36 24.89 -12.35
CA PHE A 493 -20.67 24.57 -13.74
C PHE A 493 -20.27 23.15 -14.17
N HIS A 494 -19.51 22.42 -13.34
CA HIS A 494 -19.06 21.06 -13.63
C HIS A 494 -19.81 19.98 -12.82
N SER A 495 -20.56 20.35 -11.77
CA SER A 495 -21.12 19.39 -10.79
C SER A 495 -22.08 18.37 -11.42
N HIS A 496 -22.86 18.80 -12.41
CA HIS A 496 -23.79 17.95 -13.18
C HIS A 496 -23.11 16.77 -13.89
N MET A 497 -21.79 16.82 -14.11
CA MET A 497 -21.02 15.74 -14.73
C MET A 497 -20.72 14.60 -13.75
N MET A 498 -20.73 14.82 -12.42
CA MET A 498 -20.38 13.78 -11.46
C MET A 498 -21.36 12.58 -11.48
N PRO A 499 -22.70 12.77 -11.44
CA PRO A 499 -23.62 11.65 -11.54
C PRO A 499 -23.62 10.98 -12.92
N LEU A 500 -23.15 11.68 -13.97
CA LEU A 500 -22.94 11.09 -15.29
C LEU A 500 -21.68 10.23 -15.31
N LEU A 501 -20.58 10.70 -14.73
CA LEU A 501 -19.31 9.96 -14.65
C LEU A 501 -19.47 8.65 -13.86
N GLN A 502 -20.20 8.69 -12.75
CA GLN A 502 -20.52 7.49 -11.95
C GLN A 502 -21.26 6.43 -12.75
N ARG A 503 -22.17 6.84 -13.64
CA ARG A 503 -22.95 5.93 -14.49
C ARG A 503 -22.17 5.50 -15.72
N HIS A 504 -21.40 6.42 -16.30
CA HIS A 504 -20.68 6.27 -17.55
C HIS A 504 -19.22 6.73 -17.39
N PRO A 505 -18.33 5.86 -16.88
CA PRO A 505 -16.93 6.17 -16.73
C PRO A 505 -16.30 6.61 -18.06
N GLY A 506 -15.54 7.71 -18.01
CA GLY A 506 -14.87 8.28 -19.17
C GLY A 506 -13.60 9.02 -18.78
N VAL A 507 -12.98 9.67 -19.77
CA VAL A 507 -11.74 10.40 -19.61
C VAL A 507 -12.01 11.74 -18.93
N VAL A 508 -11.41 11.95 -17.75
CA VAL A 508 -11.48 13.21 -17.01
C VAL A 508 -10.30 14.08 -17.39
N VAL A 509 -10.57 15.27 -17.91
CA VAL A 509 -9.60 16.35 -18.05
C VAL A 509 -9.71 17.23 -16.81
N LEU A 510 -8.69 17.17 -15.96
CA LEU A 510 -8.66 17.85 -14.68
C LEU A 510 -7.92 19.18 -14.79
N HIS A 511 -8.66 20.29 -14.71
CA HIS A 511 -8.12 21.66 -14.84
C HIS A 511 -7.61 22.24 -13.53
N ASP A 512 -8.18 21.82 -12.40
CA ASP A 512 -7.82 22.23 -11.05
C ASP A 512 -7.87 20.97 -10.17
N PHE A 513 -6.81 20.71 -9.42
CA PHE A 513 -6.70 19.47 -8.66
C PHE A 513 -7.68 19.45 -7.48
N PHE A 514 -8.02 20.59 -6.88
CA PHE A 514 -8.70 20.55 -5.59
C PHE A 514 -10.19 20.27 -5.71
N LEU A 515 -10.91 20.87 -6.66
CA LEU A 515 -12.38 20.73 -6.83
C LEU A 515 -13.23 21.04 -5.58
N SER A 516 -12.62 21.46 -4.48
CA SER A 516 -13.24 21.69 -3.17
C SER A 516 -14.22 22.85 -3.16
N GLY A 517 -13.97 23.87 -3.97
CA GLY A 517 -14.86 25.01 -4.15
C GLY A 517 -16.18 24.60 -4.81
N MET A 518 -16.13 23.69 -5.80
CA MET A 518 -17.32 23.14 -6.44
C MET A 518 -18.20 22.41 -5.41
N LEU A 519 -17.64 21.43 -4.69
CA LEU A 519 -18.40 20.60 -3.76
C LEU A 519 -18.91 21.40 -2.56
N SER A 520 -18.09 22.28 -2.01
CA SER A 520 -18.50 23.17 -0.91
C SER A 520 -19.67 24.06 -1.34
N TYR A 521 -19.64 24.62 -2.55
CA TYR A 521 -20.74 25.43 -3.08
C TYR A 521 -22.04 24.62 -3.19
N GLU A 522 -22.00 23.43 -3.80
CA GLU A 522 -23.20 22.59 -3.98
C GLU A 522 -23.81 22.12 -2.66
N GLN A 523 -22.99 21.90 -1.63
CA GLN A 523 -23.49 21.60 -0.28
C GLN A 523 -24.12 22.83 0.38
N VAL A 524 -23.47 23.99 0.30
CA VAL A 524 -23.96 25.24 0.93
C VAL A 524 -25.28 25.71 0.29
N THR A 525 -25.45 25.54 -1.02
CA THR A 525 -26.71 25.86 -1.72
C THR A 525 -27.80 24.81 -1.50
N GLY A 526 -27.46 23.64 -0.96
CA GLY A 526 -28.37 22.51 -0.76
C GLY A 526 -28.68 21.72 -2.02
N ALA A 527 -27.98 21.98 -3.13
CA ALA A 527 -28.16 21.26 -4.39
C ALA A 527 -27.62 19.82 -4.32
N MET A 528 -26.53 19.60 -3.59
CA MET A 528 -26.00 18.28 -3.27
C MET A 528 -25.72 18.18 -1.75
N PRO A 529 -26.71 17.76 -0.94
CA PRO A 529 -26.54 17.62 0.50
C PRO A 529 -25.37 16.69 0.85
N ASP A 530 -24.60 17.09 1.87
CA ASP A 530 -23.47 16.33 2.46
C ASP A 530 -22.31 15.95 1.51
N VAL A 531 -22.34 16.35 0.23
CA VAL A 531 -21.34 15.93 -0.77
C VAL A 531 -19.93 16.38 -0.39
N TRP A 532 -19.79 17.59 0.15
CA TRP A 532 -18.51 18.14 0.55
C TRP A 532 -17.97 17.43 1.78
N THR A 533 -18.81 17.28 2.81
CA THR A 533 -18.38 16.63 4.06
C THR A 533 -18.06 15.15 3.85
N ARG A 534 -18.85 14.44 3.03
CA ARG A 534 -18.58 13.05 2.65
C ARG A 534 -17.26 12.93 1.88
N SER A 535 -17.01 13.84 0.95
CA SER A 535 -15.77 13.83 0.16
C SER A 535 -14.53 14.12 1.01
N LEU A 536 -14.63 15.05 1.97
CA LEU A 536 -13.58 15.30 2.96
C LEU A 536 -13.26 14.05 3.78
N LEU A 537 -14.30 13.41 4.32
CA LEU A 537 -14.13 12.19 5.13
C LEU A 537 -13.53 11.04 4.31
N HIS A 538 -14.06 10.80 3.11
CA HIS A 538 -13.59 9.73 2.23
C HIS A 538 -12.13 9.93 1.83
N SER A 539 -11.75 11.17 1.48
CA SER A 539 -10.42 11.49 0.95
C SER A 539 -9.35 11.66 2.04
N HIS A 540 -9.71 12.27 3.18
CA HIS A 540 -8.75 12.77 4.18
C HIS A 540 -9.08 12.40 5.63
N GLY A 541 -10.21 11.74 5.88
CA GLY A 541 -10.63 11.36 7.22
C GLY A 541 -11.17 12.52 8.06
N TYR A 542 -11.13 12.32 9.38
CA TYR A 542 -11.81 13.15 10.36
C TYR A 542 -11.20 14.55 10.53
N ALA A 543 -9.87 14.67 10.44
CA ALA A 543 -9.16 15.94 10.59
C ALA A 543 -9.65 17.00 9.59
N ALA A 544 -9.92 16.58 8.34
CA ALA A 544 -10.39 17.49 7.30
C ALA A 544 -11.84 17.94 7.53
N VAL A 545 -12.69 17.06 8.05
CA VAL A 545 -14.06 17.41 8.46
C VAL A 545 -14.03 18.41 9.61
N GLN A 546 -13.25 18.16 10.66
CA GLN A 546 -13.12 19.09 11.80
C GLN A 546 -12.56 20.45 11.36
N ALA A 547 -11.54 20.45 10.48
CA ALA A 547 -10.98 21.68 9.93
C ALA A 547 -12.04 22.52 9.20
N SER A 548 -13.07 21.91 8.62
CA SER A 548 -14.14 22.62 7.93
C SER A 548 -15.19 23.27 8.84
N MET A 549 -15.26 22.89 10.12
CA MET A 549 -16.34 23.30 11.05
C MET A 549 -16.03 24.56 11.87
N GLY A 550 -14.79 25.06 11.88
CA GLY A 550 -14.42 26.27 12.63
C GLY A 550 -15.00 27.57 12.05
N PRO A 551 -14.92 28.71 12.78
CA PRO A 551 -15.44 30.02 12.35
C PRO A 551 -14.96 30.48 10.96
N ASP A 552 -13.69 30.19 10.63
CA ASP A 552 -13.09 30.38 9.29
C ASP A 552 -12.75 29.04 8.59
N GLY A 553 -13.24 27.93 9.17
CA GLY A 553 -12.84 26.57 8.82
C GLY A 553 -13.20 26.18 7.40
N LEU A 554 -14.35 26.66 6.90
CA LEU A 554 -14.83 26.34 5.56
C LEU A 554 -13.86 26.84 4.47
N GLU A 555 -13.45 28.11 4.51
CA GLU A 555 -12.55 28.68 3.50
C GLU A 555 -11.14 28.09 3.61
N ARG A 556 -10.67 27.82 4.83
CA ARG A 556 -9.39 27.15 5.05
C ARG A 556 -9.40 25.71 4.52
N ALA A 557 -10.44 24.93 4.83
CA ALA A 557 -10.55 23.55 4.37
C ALA A 557 -10.65 23.45 2.83
N LYS A 558 -11.33 24.39 2.17
CA LYS A 558 -11.37 24.50 0.70
C LYS A 558 -9.99 24.73 0.08
N GLN A 559 -9.09 25.38 0.79
CA GLN A 559 -7.72 25.66 0.34
C GLN A 559 -6.77 24.51 0.68
N ASP A 560 -6.98 23.86 1.82
CA ASP A 560 -6.04 22.88 2.37
C ASP A 560 -6.28 21.45 1.88
N TYR A 561 -7.52 21.08 1.53
CA TYR A 561 -7.90 19.70 1.22
C TYR A 561 -8.54 19.55 -0.16
N PRO A 562 -7.97 18.73 -1.08
CA PRO A 562 -8.55 18.44 -2.39
C PRO A 562 -9.67 17.39 -2.30
N CYS A 563 -10.83 17.65 -2.90
CA CYS A 563 -11.97 16.72 -2.93
C CYS A 563 -12.27 16.24 -4.35
N ASN A 564 -11.26 15.69 -5.01
CA ASN A 564 -11.36 15.13 -6.35
C ASN A 564 -11.38 13.58 -6.37
N LEU A 565 -11.15 12.91 -5.23
CA LEU A 565 -10.86 11.47 -5.18
C LEU A 565 -11.96 10.62 -5.83
N GLU A 566 -13.23 10.86 -5.50
CA GLU A 566 -14.37 10.14 -6.11
C GLU A 566 -14.39 10.30 -7.64
N ILE A 567 -14.13 11.52 -8.15
CA ILE A 567 -14.08 11.80 -9.59
C ILE A 567 -12.91 11.05 -10.26
N LEU A 568 -11.76 10.97 -9.58
CA LEU A 568 -10.61 10.24 -10.07
C LEU A 568 -10.83 8.72 -10.08
N GLN A 569 -11.51 8.18 -9.06
CA GLN A 569 -11.85 6.76 -8.95
C GLN A 569 -12.89 6.32 -10.00
N ASP A 570 -13.80 7.22 -10.37
CA ASP A 570 -14.79 6.96 -11.44
C ASP A 570 -14.26 7.24 -12.86
N ALA A 571 -13.10 7.88 -12.98
CA ALA A 571 -12.48 8.16 -14.27
C ALA A 571 -11.86 6.91 -14.90
N SER A 572 -12.03 6.72 -16.20
CA SER A 572 -11.36 5.64 -16.93
C SER A 572 -9.94 5.99 -17.35
N HIS A 573 -9.67 7.28 -17.52
CA HIS A 573 -8.36 7.85 -17.70
C HIS A 573 -8.36 9.31 -17.25
N VAL A 574 -7.21 9.84 -16.86
CA VAL A 574 -7.08 11.23 -16.42
C VAL A 574 -6.07 11.95 -17.30
N ILE A 575 -6.47 13.13 -17.77
CA ILE A 575 -5.63 14.09 -18.47
C ILE A 575 -5.42 15.28 -17.55
N VAL A 576 -4.16 15.69 -17.38
CA VAL A 576 -3.77 16.88 -16.62
C VAL A 576 -2.93 17.81 -17.48
N HIS A 577 -2.84 19.07 -17.07
CA HIS A 577 -2.10 20.09 -17.83
C HIS A 577 -0.65 20.29 -17.37
N SER A 578 -0.25 19.68 -16.24
CA SER A 578 1.04 19.85 -15.59
C SER A 578 1.51 18.56 -14.90
N ASP A 579 2.82 18.43 -14.73
CA ASP A 579 3.42 17.35 -13.95
C ASP A 579 3.26 17.60 -12.44
N TYR A 580 3.15 18.86 -12.05
CA TYR A 580 2.79 19.25 -10.69
C TYR A 580 1.44 18.64 -10.25
N ALA A 581 0.42 18.56 -11.11
CA ALA A 581 -0.83 17.88 -10.76
C ALA A 581 -0.64 16.38 -10.50
N ARG A 582 0.29 15.72 -11.20
CA ARG A 582 0.65 14.32 -10.95
C ARG A 582 1.43 14.18 -9.65
N GLN A 583 2.24 15.17 -9.29
CA GLN A 583 2.92 15.23 -7.99
C GLN A 583 1.91 15.37 -6.85
N LEU A 584 0.92 16.26 -6.97
CA LEU A 584 -0.16 16.39 -5.99
C LEU A 584 -0.91 15.07 -5.80
N ALA A 585 -1.19 14.33 -6.88
CA ALA A 585 -1.78 12.99 -6.76
C ALA A 585 -0.91 12.06 -5.90
N ARG A 586 0.41 12.03 -6.14
CA ARG A 586 1.34 11.20 -5.36
C ARG A 586 1.41 11.58 -3.89
N GLU A 587 1.41 12.88 -3.62
CA GLU A 587 1.43 13.41 -2.26
C GLU A 587 0.15 13.04 -1.51
N TRP A 588 -1.02 13.27 -2.10
CA TRP A 588 -2.30 13.10 -1.42
C TRP A 588 -2.82 11.66 -1.37
N TYR A 589 -2.60 10.87 -2.42
CA TYR A 589 -3.22 9.56 -2.59
C TYR A 589 -2.21 8.40 -2.61
N GLY A 590 -0.90 8.71 -2.53
CA GLY A 590 0.16 7.72 -2.43
C GLY A 590 1.01 7.58 -3.71
N PRO A 591 2.17 6.91 -3.64
CA PRO A 591 3.24 7.01 -4.63
C PRO A 591 2.87 6.56 -6.06
N GLU A 592 1.91 5.65 -6.22
CA GLU A 592 1.44 5.16 -7.53
C GLU A 592 0.36 6.05 -8.17
N ALA A 593 -0.19 7.00 -7.41
CA ALA A 593 -1.26 7.89 -7.87
C ALA A 593 -0.73 8.86 -8.95
N GLY A 594 -1.49 9.03 -10.02
CA GLY A 594 -1.13 9.93 -11.13
C GLY A 594 0.00 9.46 -12.06
N ALA A 595 0.61 8.29 -11.81
CA ALA A 595 1.72 7.78 -12.63
C ALA A 595 1.32 7.49 -14.09
N ASP A 596 0.08 7.09 -14.32
CA ASP A 596 -0.47 6.74 -15.64
C ASP A 596 -1.35 7.83 -16.26
N TRP A 597 -1.40 9.02 -15.64
CA TRP A 597 -2.13 10.15 -16.17
C TRP A 597 -1.38 10.73 -17.37
N SER A 598 -2.14 11.13 -18.39
CA SER A 598 -1.56 11.71 -19.60
C SER A 598 -1.45 13.23 -19.45
N PRO A 599 -0.23 13.81 -19.51
CA PRO A 599 -0.12 15.26 -19.61
C PRO A 599 -0.60 15.69 -20.99
N ALA A 600 -1.41 16.76 -21.06
CA ALA A 600 -1.76 17.45 -22.30
C ALA A 600 -1.79 18.95 -22.02
N GLN A 601 -0.91 19.73 -22.64
CA GLN A 601 -0.86 21.17 -22.38
C GLN A 601 -2.08 21.89 -22.94
N LEU A 602 -2.41 23.06 -22.37
CA LEU A 602 -3.45 23.93 -22.93
C LEU A 602 -2.98 24.54 -24.26
N PRO A 603 -3.75 24.42 -25.35
CA PRO A 603 -3.29 24.86 -26.67
C PRO A 603 -3.21 26.38 -26.78
N ARG A 604 -2.23 26.85 -27.54
CA ARG A 604 -2.06 28.26 -27.92
C ARG A 604 -1.76 28.37 -29.42
N ALA A 605 -2.70 28.92 -30.16
CA ALA A 605 -2.51 29.27 -31.56
C ALA A 605 -1.75 30.59 -31.67
N VAL A 606 -0.92 30.72 -32.70
CA VAL A 606 -0.25 31.99 -33.02
C VAL A 606 -1.32 33.05 -33.32
N PRO A 607 -1.28 34.24 -32.69
CA PRO A 607 -2.24 35.31 -32.94
C PRO A 607 -2.26 35.70 -34.42
N ALA A 608 -3.46 35.91 -34.99
CA ALA A 608 -3.62 36.36 -36.37
C ALA A 608 -3.16 37.82 -36.57
N GLU A 609 -3.32 38.65 -35.54
CA GLU A 609 -2.81 40.03 -35.49
C GLU A 609 -1.90 40.19 -34.26
N ASN A 610 -0.69 40.71 -34.47
CA ASN A 610 0.24 41.10 -33.40
C ASN A 610 0.94 42.41 -33.80
N ASP A 611 0.28 43.55 -33.58
CA ASP A 611 0.77 44.89 -33.91
C ASP A 611 0.79 45.77 -32.66
N ARG A 612 1.98 45.84 -32.04
CA ARG A 612 2.25 46.64 -30.85
C ARG A 612 1.87 48.10 -31.01
N MET A 613 2.16 48.72 -32.14
CA MET A 613 1.96 50.16 -32.33
C MET A 613 0.48 50.49 -32.45
N ARG A 614 -0.28 49.66 -33.17
CA ARG A 614 -1.74 49.79 -33.25
C ARG A 614 -2.39 49.57 -31.88
N ALA A 615 -1.95 48.56 -31.13
CA ALA A 615 -2.45 48.28 -29.79
C ALA A 615 -2.17 49.43 -28.81
N ARG A 616 -0.96 49.99 -28.80
CA ARG A 616 -0.60 51.16 -27.98
C ARG A 616 -1.46 52.38 -28.31
N ARG A 617 -1.67 52.70 -29.58
CA ARG A 617 -2.57 53.80 -30.01
C ARG A 617 -4.01 53.59 -29.55
N ALA A 618 -4.54 52.37 -29.66
CA ALA A 618 -5.90 52.04 -29.23
C ALA A 618 -6.08 52.18 -27.70
N LEU A 619 -5.03 51.88 -26.93
CA LEU A 619 -5.04 51.98 -25.47
C LEU A 619 -4.58 53.34 -24.94
N GLY A 620 -4.16 54.28 -25.81
CA GLY A 620 -3.65 55.59 -25.41
C GLY A 620 -2.28 55.57 -24.74
N ILE A 621 -1.44 54.58 -25.07
CA ILE A 621 -0.09 54.41 -24.52
C ILE A 621 0.91 55.14 -25.42
N ALA A 622 1.80 55.95 -24.84
CA ALA A 622 2.85 56.66 -25.58
C ALA A 622 3.89 55.69 -26.17
N ASP A 623 4.47 56.06 -27.31
CA ASP A 623 5.43 55.20 -28.03
C ASP A 623 6.73 54.97 -27.23
N ASP A 624 7.12 55.92 -26.37
CA ASP A 624 8.31 55.84 -25.51
C ASP A 624 8.00 55.34 -24.08
N ALA A 625 6.75 54.98 -23.79
CA ALA A 625 6.36 54.42 -22.50
C ALA A 625 6.87 52.97 -22.34
N PHE A 626 7.25 52.63 -21.11
CA PHE A 626 7.57 51.29 -20.67
C PHE A 626 6.45 50.75 -19.78
N VAL A 627 5.72 49.76 -20.25
CA VAL A 627 4.50 49.26 -19.60
C VAL A 627 4.71 47.86 -19.06
N VAL A 628 4.60 47.72 -17.75
CA VAL A 628 4.58 46.43 -17.04
C VAL A 628 3.13 46.04 -16.77
N CYS A 629 2.73 44.83 -17.16
CA CYS A 629 1.37 44.35 -16.97
C CYS A 629 1.30 43.11 -16.07
N ASN A 630 0.34 43.08 -15.16
CA ASN A 630 -0.15 41.87 -14.51
C ASN A 630 -1.55 41.56 -15.07
N PHE A 631 -1.80 40.33 -15.50
CA PHE A 631 -3.05 39.99 -16.18
C PHE A 631 -3.97 39.08 -15.36
N GLY A 632 -5.27 39.35 -15.44
CA GLY A 632 -6.36 38.61 -14.81
C GLY A 632 -6.83 39.25 -13.50
N PHE A 633 -7.77 38.59 -12.82
CA PHE A 633 -8.34 39.07 -11.55
C PHE A 633 -7.26 39.38 -10.50
N VAL A 634 -7.30 40.55 -9.87
CA VAL A 634 -6.35 40.99 -8.85
C VAL A 634 -6.67 40.27 -7.55
N ALA A 635 -5.78 39.41 -7.06
CA ALA A 635 -6.04 38.54 -5.92
C ALA A 635 -4.78 38.26 -5.08
N PRO A 636 -4.93 37.89 -3.79
CA PRO A 636 -3.80 37.49 -2.93
C PRO A 636 -3.00 36.32 -3.51
N THR A 637 -3.67 35.33 -4.08
CA THR A 637 -3.04 34.15 -4.70
C THR A 637 -2.18 34.46 -5.92
N LYS A 638 -2.19 35.71 -6.40
CA LYS A 638 -1.38 36.19 -7.53
C LYS A 638 -0.27 37.17 -7.13
N HIS A 639 -0.01 37.32 -5.83
CA HIS A 639 0.98 38.24 -5.28
C HIS A 639 0.92 39.66 -5.88
N CYS A 640 -0.30 40.17 -6.13
CA CYS A 640 -0.47 41.49 -6.75
C CYS A 640 0.03 42.62 -5.85
N LEU A 641 -0.08 42.46 -4.52
CA LEU A 641 0.37 43.46 -3.55
C LEU A 641 1.89 43.48 -3.46
N GLU A 642 2.53 42.32 -3.47
CA GLU A 642 3.98 42.16 -3.47
C GLU A 642 4.59 42.73 -4.75
N LEU A 643 3.95 42.52 -5.90
CA LEU A 643 4.29 43.21 -7.15
C LEU A 643 4.16 44.73 -7.02
N LEU A 644 3.06 45.22 -6.45
CA LEU A 644 2.88 46.66 -6.23
C LEU A 644 3.98 47.22 -5.32
N GLN A 645 4.29 46.55 -4.22
CA GLN A 645 5.34 46.96 -3.29
C GLN A 645 6.72 46.94 -3.93
N ALA A 646 7.07 45.88 -4.68
CA ALA A 646 8.33 45.81 -5.42
C ALA A 646 8.41 46.92 -6.49
N TRP A 647 7.32 47.22 -7.19
CA TRP A 647 7.27 48.35 -8.11
C TRP A 647 7.57 49.68 -7.42
N LEU A 648 6.90 49.96 -6.29
CA LEU A 648 7.09 51.19 -5.52
C LEU A 648 8.52 51.32 -4.95
N ALA A 649 9.17 50.20 -4.64
CA ALA A 649 10.56 50.15 -4.18
C ALA A 649 11.60 50.26 -5.30
N SER A 650 11.22 49.98 -6.56
CA SER A 650 12.13 49.99 -7.70
C SER A 650 12.37 51.39 -8.28
N SER A 651 13.47 51.57 -9.00
CA SER A 651 13.77 52.80 -9.74
C SER A 651 12.73 53.13 -10.83
N LEU A 652 11.92 52.14 -11.26
CA LEU A 652 10.89 52.33 -12.30
C LEU A 652 9.77 53.26 -11.81
N HIS A 653 9.40 53.22 -10.53
CA HIS A 653 8.38 54.12 -9.98
C HIS A 653 8.78 55.60 -10.12
N GLY A 654 10.08 55.89 -10.10
CA GLY A 654 10.62 57.25 -10.26
C GLY A 654 10.66 57.76 -11.71
N ASP A 655 10.59 56.90 -12.73
CA ASP A 655 10.61 57.30 -14.15
C ASP A 655 9.19 57.56 -14.66
N ALA A 656 8.91 58.79 -15.09
CA ALA A 656 7.59 59.20 -15.58
C ALA A 656 7.13 58.43 -16.84
N ARG A 657 8.03 57.74 -17.53
CA ARG A 657 7.70 56.90 -18.71
C ARG A 657 7.33 55.47 -18.34
N CYS A 658 7.47 55.07 -17.07
CA CYS A 658 7.21 53.70 -16.63
C CYS A 658 5.82 53.59 -15.99
N HIS A 659 5.03 52.61 -16.44
CA HIS A 659 3.68 52.37 -15.94
C HIS A 659 3.49 50.91 -15.51
N LEU A 660 2.77 50.69 -14.41
CA LEU A 660 2.31 49.37 -13.97
C LEU A 660 0.80 49.28 -14.15
N VAL A 661 0.32 48.26 -14.87
CA VAL A 661 -1.10 48.06 -15.14
C VAL A 661 -1.53 46.67 -14.67
N PHE A 662 -2.48 46.63 -13.75
CA PHE A 662 -3.23 45.43 -13.41
C PHE A 662 -4.42 45.32 -14.36
N VAL A 663 -4.29 44.46 -15.37
CA VAL A 663 -5.29 44.20 -16.41
C VAL A 663 -6.29 43.17 -15.91
N GLY A 664 -7.29 43.64 -15.17
CA GLY A 664 -8.36 42.82 -14.60
C GLY A 664 -9.15 43.55 -13.51
N ALA A 665 -10.25 42.92 -13.07
CA ALA A 665 -11.06 43.46 -11.98
C ALA A 665 -10.33 43.38 -10.62
N ASN A 666 -10.55 44.40 -9.78
CA ASN A 666 -9.99 44.45 -8.43
C ASN A 666 -10.73 43.50 -7.49
N HIS A 667 -10.05 43.00 -6.45
CA HIS A 667 -10.70 42.23 -5.39
C HIS A 667 -11.75 43.09 -4.67
N GLY A 668 -12.96 42.58 -4.47
CA GLY A 668 -14.06 43.36 -3.86
C GLY A 668 -13.93 43.59 -2.34
N GLY A 669 -13.09 42.79 -1.66
CA GLY A 669 -12.89 42.85 -0.20
C GLY A 669 -11.67 43.65 0.26
N ASP A 670 -11.23 43.38 1.49
CA ASP A 670 -10.15 44.09 2.20
C ASP A 670 -8.85 44.18 1.41
N TYR A 671 -8.47 43.11 0.73
CA TYR A 671 -7.27 43.08 -0.12
C TYR A 671 -7.32 44.12 -1.26
N GLY A 672 -8.47 44.30 -1.91
CA GLY A 672 -8.59 45.28 -2.99
C GLY A 672 -8.63 46.72 -2.50
N ARG A 673 -9.14 46.93 -1.27
CA ARG A 673 -8.99 48.21 -0.57
C ARG A 673 -7.52 48.48 -0.25
N GLN A 674 -6.82 47.50 0.32
CA GLN A 674 -5.37 47.59 0.58
C GLN A 674 -4.57 47.92 -0.68
N MET A 675 -4.88 47.30 -1.83
CA MET A 675 -4.26 47.66 -3.13
C MET A 675 -4.49 49.14 -3.48
N THR A 676 -5.73 49.61 -3.37
CA THR A 676 -6.11 50.99 -3.72
C THR A 676 -5.50 52.01 -2.75
N ASP A 677 -5.52 51.72 -1.45
CA ASP A 677 -4.95 52.55 -0.39
C ASP A 677 -3.42 52.64 -0.53
N THR A 678 -2.75 51.54 -0.87
CA THR A 678 -1.30 51.51 -1.12
C THR A 678 -0.93 52.39 -2.33
N ILE A 679 -1.71 52.32 -3.41
CA ILE A 679 -1.52 53.18 -4.60
C ILE A 679 -1.73 54.66 -4.24
N ALA A 680 -2.78 54.97 -3.46
CA ALA A 680 -3.10 56.33 -3.06
C ALA A 680 -2.04 56.91 -2.10
N ALA A 681 -1.60 56.15 -1.10
CA ALA A 681 -0.60 56.55 -0.13
C ALA A 681 0.77 56.84 -0.76
N ALA A 682 1.12 56.11 -1.82
CA ALA A 682 2.35 56.35 -2.58
C ALA A 682 2.22 57.44 -3.65
N HIS A 683 1.07 58.12 -3.75
CA HIS A 683 0.73 59.06 -4.83
C HIS A 683 1.01 58.49 -6.23
N ALA A 684 0.75 57.19 -6.41
CA ALA A 684 1.15 56.44 -7.60
C ALA A 684 0.08 56.38 -8.70
N GLY A 685 -1.08 57.03 -8.51
CA GLY A 685 -2.26 56.88 -9.38
C GLY A 685 -2.09 57.29 -10.85
N GLU A 686 -1.10 58.14 -11.18
CA GLU A 686 -0.77 58.46 -12.58
C GLU A 686 0.08 57.35 -13.26
N ARG A 687 0.76 56.52 -12.47
CA ARG A 687 1.72 55.49 -12.92
C ARG A 687 1.26 54.06 -12.71
N VAL A 688 0.35 53.84 -11.75
CA VAL A 688 -0.21 52.53 -11.42
C VAL A 688 -1.71 52.54 -11.68
N ARG A 689 -2.20 51.64 -12.53
CA ARG A 689 -3.62 51.55 -12.90
C ARG A 689 -4.15 50.13 -12.69
N ILE A 690 -5.36 50.03 -12.15
CA ILE A 690 -6.18 48.80 -12.23
C ILE A 690 -7.25 49.05 -13.30
N SER A 691 -7.28 48.24 -14.36
CA SER A 691 -8.14 48.50 -15.52
C SER A 691 -9.62 48.28 -15.23
N GLY A 692 -9.94 47.45 -14.22
CA GLY A 692 -11.27 46.88 -14.06
C GLY A 692 -11.52 45.76 -15.06
N TRP A 693 -12.77 45.35 -15.20
CA TRP A 693 -13.17 44.36 -16.20
C TRP A 693 -12.89 44.85 -17.62
N THR A 694 -12.18 44.06 -18.43
CA THR A 694 -11.81 44.38 -19.82
C THR A 694 -12.51 43.47 -20.80
N SER A 695 -12.78 43.95 -22.01
CA SER A 695 -13.19 43.10 -23.13
C SER A 695 -12.04 42.20 -23.59
N ASP A 696 -12.34 41.10 -24.28
CA ASP A 696 -11.31 40.22 -24.87
C ASP A 696 -10.39 40.99 -25.84
N ASP A 697 -10.97 41.88 -26.65
CA ASP A 697 -10.24 42.76 -27.55
C ASP A 697 -9.22 43.63 -26.81
N ASP A 698 -9.63 44.27 -25.70
CA ASP A 698 -8.73 45.10 -24.90
C ASP A 698 -7.69 44.25 -24.18
N TYR A 699 -8.05 43.08 -23.67
CA TYR A 699 -7.12 42.13 -23.07
C TYR A 699 -6.00 41.74 -24.05
N PHE A 700 -6.33 41.38 -25.29
CA PHE A 700 -5.33 41.06 -26.31
C PHE A 700 -4.52 42.28 -26.74
N ARG A 701 -5.11 43.49 -26.79
CA ARG A 701 -4.35 44.73 -27.03
C ARG A 701 -3.32 44.97 -25.92
N TRP A 702 -3.65 44.73 -24.66
CA TRP A 702 -2.69 44.88 -23.56
C TRP A 702 -1.51 43.90 -23.67
N LEU A 703 -1.75 42.65 -24.08
CA LEU A 703 -0.69 41.67 -24.33
C LEU A 703 0.28 42.12 -25.44
N GLN A 704 -0.24 42.74 -26.50
CA GLN A 704 0.58 43.28 -27.61
C GLN A 704 1.34 44.55 -27.22
N ALA A 705 0.71 45.41 -26.40
CA ALA A 705 1.22 46.75 -26.07
C ALA A 705 2.28 46.76 -24.95
N ALA A 706 2.22 45.80 -24.02
CA ALA A 706 3.08 45.74 -22.83
C ALA A 706 4.56 45.43 -23.17
N ASP A 707 5.50 45.96 -22.40
CA ASP A 707 6.94 45.65 -22.51
C ASP A 707 7.34 44.43 -21.67
N LEU A 708 6.64 44.21 -20.56
CA LEU A 708 6.93 43.14 -19.61
C LEU A 708 5.65 42.64 -18.94
N GLY A 709 5.48 41.33 -18.86
CA GLY A 709 4.46 40.68 -18.04
C GLY A 709 5.03 40.29 -16.67
N VAL A 710 4.25 40.41 -15.60
CA VAL A 710 4.59 39.84 -14.30
C VAL A 710 3.42 39.00 -13.79
N GLN A 711 3.67 37.71 -13.60
CA GLN A 711 2.66 36.73 -13.22
C GLN A 711 3.19 35.84 -12.10
N LEU A 712 2.86 36.21 -10.87
CA LEU A 712 3.29 35.53 -9.67
C LEU A 712 2.14 34.70 -9.11
N ARG A 713 2.46 33.66 -8.33
CA ARG A 713 1.48 32.82 -7.63
C ARG A 713 1.97 32.38 -6.26
N THR A 714 1.01 32.08 -5.40
CA THR A 714 1.21 31.27 -4.20
C THR A 714 0.07 30.28 -4.05
N SER A 715 0.32 29.21 -3.29
CA SER A 715 -0.67 28.17 -3.00
C SER A 715 -1.35 27.59 -4.24
N SER A 716 -0.59 27.31 -5.31
CA SER A 716 -1.15 26.64 -6.50
C SER A 716 -1.76 25.29 -6.15
N ARG A 717 -2.95 25.05 -6.71
CA ARG A 717 -3.79 23.87 -6.51
C ARG A 717 -3.75 22.96 -7.74
N GLY A 718 -2.63 22.93 -8.45
CA GLY A 718 -2.45 22.11 -9.65
C GLY A 718 -2.95 22.74 -10.94
N GLU A 719 -3.51 23.95 -10.90
CA GLU A 719 -4.01 24.64 -12.09
C GLU A 719 -2.90 25.23 -12.96
N THR A 720 -3.15 25.35 -14.27
CA THR A 720 -2.22 26.00 -15.20
C THR A 720 -2.62 27.46 -15.44
N SER A 721 -1.66 28.38 -15.35
CA SER A 721 -1.93 29.81 -15.54
C SER A 721 -2.08 30.16 -17.03
N GLY A 722 -3.33 30.30 -17.49
CA GLY A 722 -3.62 30.67 -18.88
C GLY A 722 -3.01 32.00 -19.31
N THR A 723 -2.85 32.96 -18.38
CA THR A 723 -2.29 34.29 -18.66
C THR A 723 -0.78 34.27 -18.89
N VAL A 724 -0.03 33.34 -18.30
CA VAL A 724 1.40 33.13 -18.58
C VAL A 724 1.57 32.62 -20.01
N LEU A 725 0.78 31.61 -20.39
CA LEU A 725 0.76 31.07 -21.74
C LEU A 725 0.38 32.15 -22.78
N ASP A 726 -0.57 33.03 -22.43
CA ASP A 726 -0.93 34.17 -23.27
C ASP A 726 0.23 35.18 -23.40
N CYS A 727 0.95 35.51 -22.32
CA CYS A 727 2.14 36.38 -22.43
C CYS A 727 3.17 35.78 -23.40
N MET A 728 3.48 34.50 -23.23
CA MET A 728 4.50 33.82 -24.04
C MET A 728 4.12 33.72 -25.53
N ILE A 729 2.86 33.40 -25.87
CA ILE A 729 2.45 33.28 -27.28
C ILE A 729 2.37 34.64 -28.01
N TYR A 730 2.24 35.74 -27.27
CA TYR A 730 2.38 37.09 -27.83
C TYR A 730 3.85 37.57 -27.90
N GLY A 731 4.81 36.75 -27.43
CA GLY A 731 6.22 37.11 -27.34
C GLY A 731 6.52 38.13 -26.24
N LEU A 732 5.60 38.31 -25.28
CA LEU A 732 5.78 39.20 -24.14
C LEU A 732 6.71 38.52 -23.11
N PRO A 733 7.88 39.11 -22.81
CA PRO A 733 8.76 38.61 -21.75
C PRO A 733 8.02 38.60 -20.41
N VAL A 734 8.19 37.56 -19.61
CA VAL A 734 7.41 37.39 -18.38
C VAL A 734 8.29 37.02 -17.17
N ILE A 735 8.04 37.68 -16.04
CA ILE A 735 8.55 37.30 -14.72
C ILE A 735 7.52 36.41 -14.04
N ILE A 736 7.96 35.26 -13.55
CA ILE A 736 7.15 34.32 -12.76
C ILE A 736 7.94 33.84 -11.53
N ASN A 737 7.29 33.19 -10.58
CA ASN A 737 7.96 32.44 -9.51
C ASN A 737 7.71 30.93 -9.67
N ALA A 738 8.62 30.11 -9.12
CA ALA A 738 8.61 28.65 -9.24
C ALA A 738 7.51 27.96 -8.39
N ASN A 739 6.27 28.43 -8.52
CA ASN A 739 5.10 27.92 -7.80
C ASN A 739 4.24 27.01 -8.70
N GLY A 740 3.97 25.79 -8.25
CA GLY A 740 3.14 24.82 -8.95
C GLY A 740 3.56 24.57 -10.41
N ALA A 741 2.61 24.59 -11.35
CA ALA A 741 2.87 24.34 -12.76
C ALA A 741 3.82 25.37 -13.42
N MET A 742 4.05 26.53 -12.81
CA MET A 742 4.99 27.53 -13.32
C MET A 742 6.45 27.11 -13.14
N ALA A 743 6.77 26.28 -12.15
CA ALA A 743 8.11 25.77 -11.94
C ALA A 743 8.64 24.91 -13.11
N GLU A 744 7.75 24.42 -13.98
CA GLU A 744 8.09 23.57 -15.12
C GLU A 744 8.64 24.34 -16.33
N PHE A 745 8.57 25.68 -16.34
CA PHE A 745 9.07 26.46 -17.47
C PHE A 745 10.61 26.57 -17.47
N PRO A 746 11.25 26.46 -18.65
CA PRO A 746 12.69 26.71 -18.78
C PRO A 746 13.10 28.12 -18.35
N HIS A 747 14.18 28.25 -17.59
CA HIS A 747 14.70 29.53 -17.08
C HIS A 747 15.19 30.49 -18.17
N ASP A 748 15.39 30.02 -19.39
CA ASP A 748 15.74 30.83 -20.57
C ASP A 748 14.52 31.33 -21.36
N ALA A 749 13.31 30.83 -21.05
CA ALA A 749 12.06 31.26 -21.67
C ALA A 749 11.26 32.24 -20.80
N VAL A 750 11.58 32.35 -19.51
CA VAL A 750 10.94 33.23 -18.52
C VAL A 750 11.97 33.70 -17.50
N TRP A 751 11.72 34.83 -16.83
CA TRP A 751 12.49 35.14 -15.62
C TRP A 751 11.87 34.43 -14.43
N MET A 752 12.52 33.37 -13.94
CA MET A 752 12.05 32.56 -12.82
C MET A 752 12.61 33.06 -11.49
N LEU A 753 11.74 33.48 -10.59
CA LEU A 753 12.03 33.68 -9.17
C LEU A 753 11.88 32.35 -8.41
N PRO A 754 12.55 32.19 -7.24
CA PRO A 754 12.27 31.07 -6.34
C PRO A 754 10.79 31.03 -5.92
N ASP A 755 10.27 29.88 -5.49
CA ASP A 755 8.85 29.71 -5.09
C ASP A 755 8.44 30.75 -4.03
N THR A 756 9.20 30.79 -2.92
CA THR A 756 9.20 31.90 -1.96
C THR A 756 10.38 32.81 -2.28
N PHE A 757 10.12 34.10 -2.50
CA PHE A 757 11.14 35.07 -2.92
C PHE A 757 11.10 36.32 -2.05
N GLU A 758 12.27 36.91 -1.83
CA GLU A 758 12.41 38.21 -1.19
C GLU A 758 12.04 39.33 -2.15
N GLN A 759 11.53 40.44 -1.62
CA GLN A 759 11.08 41.59 -2.42
C GLN A 759 12.19 42.13 -3.33
N GLU A 760 13.43 42.16 -2.85
CA GLU A 760 14.60 42.64 -3.57
C GLU A 760 14.86 41.84 -4.85
N ALA A 761 14.55 40.54 -4.86
CA ALA A 761 14.73 39.70 -6.05
C ALA A 761 13.77 40.11 -7.18
N LEU A 762 12.52 40.47 -6.83
CA LEU A 762 11.54 40.96 -7.79
C LEU A 762 11.90 42.38 -8.28
N VAL A 763 12.38 43.24 -7.38
CA VAL A 763 12.91 44.58 -7.75
C VAL A 763 14.06 44.44 -8.76
N ALA A 764 15.05 43.59 -8.45
CA ALA A 764 16.20 43.37 -9.32
C ALA A 764 15.78 42.82 -10.70
N ALA A 765 14.77 41.94 -10.75
CA ALA A 765 14.23 41.42 -12.01
C ALA A 765 13.58 42.54 -12.85
N LEU A 766 12.75 43.39 -12.24
CA LEU A 766 12.11 44.54 -12.91
C LEU A 766 13.15 45.52 -13.45
N GLU A 767 14.13 45.91 -12.64
CA GLU A 767 15.18 46.86 -13.00
C GLU A 767 16.10 46.31 -14.09
N THR A 768 16.51 45.05 -13.97
CA THR A 768 17.35 44.39 -14.99
C THR A 768 16.63 44.33 -16.33
N LEU A 769 15.37 43.86 -16.35
CA LEU A 769 14.63 43.75 -17.60
C LEU A 769 14.26 45.10 -18.18
N ARG A 770 14.19 46.17 -17.40
CA ARG A 770 14.05 47.54 -17.91
C ARG A 770 15.35 48.08 -18.52
N ALA A 771 16.50 47.74 -17.96
CA ALA A 771 17.81 48.24 -18.38
C ALA A 771 18.42 47.45 -19.55
N ASP A 772 18.11 46.17 -19.68
CA ASP A 772 18.68 45.26 -20.68
C ASP A 772 17.63 44.82 -21.71
N ASP A 773 17.53 45.59 -22.79
CA ASP A 773 16.61 45.32 -23.90
C ASP A 773 16.93 43.99 -24.61
N ALA A 774 18.20 43.62 -24.73
CA ALA A 774 18.62 42.40 -25.41
C ALA A 774 18.15 41.17 -24.63
N ARG A 775 18.35 41.16 -23.31
CA ARG A 775 17.87 40.09 -22.43
C ARG A 775 16.34 40.02 -22.41
N ARG A 776 15.66 41.17 -22.33
CA ARG A 776 14.20 41.23 -22.37
C ARG A 776 13.65 40.63 -23.68
N LEU A 777 14.17 41.05 -24.83
CA LEU A 777 13.76 40.50 -26.14
C LEU A 777 14.09 39.01 -26.29
N ALA A 778 15.25 38.56 -25.78
CA ALA A 778 15.63 37.16 -25.82
C ALA A 778 14.64 36.27 -25.05
N LEU A 779 14.21 36.69 -23.85
CA LEU A 779 13.19 35.96 -23.08
C LEU A 779 11.86 35.88 -23.83
N GLY A 780 11.40 36.99 -24.41
CA GLY A 780 10.16 37.03 -25.20
C GLY A 780 10.20 36.08 -26.42
N ALA A 781 11.32 36.08 -27.15
CA ALA A 781 11.53 35.20 -28.30
C ALA A 781 11.59 33.72 -27.90
N ALA A 782 12.31 33.40 -26.82
CA ALA A 782 12.38 32.03 -26.29
C ALA A 782 11.01 31.54 -25.80
N GLY A 783 10.26 32.39 -25.09
CA GLY A 783 8.89 32.09 -24.66
C GLY A 783 7.95 31.80 -25.83
N PHE A 784 8.00 32.63 -26.88
CA PHE A 784 7.22 32.41 -28.11
C PHE A 784 7.59 31.09 -28.82
N ALA A 785 8.88 30.82 -28.99
CA ALA A 785 9.36 29.58 -29.59
C ALA A 785 8.95 28.34 -28.79
N LEU A 786 8.97 28.42 -27.46
CA LEU A 786 8.49 27.35 -26.59
C LEU A 786 7.00 27.06 -26.82
N MET A 787 6.15 28.09 -26.96
CA MET A 787 4.72 27.88 -27.24
C MET A 787 4.50 27.15 -28.57
N GLY A 788 5.30 27.45 -29.60
CA GLY A 788 5.24 26.75 -30.90
C GLY A 788 5.61 25.27 -30.86
N THR A 789 6.29 24.81 -29.82
CA THR A 789 6.74 23.40 -29.69
C THR A 789 6.07 22.63 -28.55
N ARG A 790 5.75 23.29 -27.43
CA ARG A 790 5.13 22.71 -26.23
C ARG A 790 3.60 22.83 -26.26
N ASN A 791 3.06 23.96 -26.68
CA ASN A 791 1.63 24.28 -26.58
C ASN A 791 0.93 24.41 -27.95
N SER A 792 1.58 24.00 -29.04
CA SER A 792 0.99 24.14 -30.37
C SER A 792 -0.28 23.29 -30.51
N PRO A 793 -1.32 23.78 -31.22
CA PRO A 793 -2.58 23.06 -31.41
C PRO A 793 -2.40 21.63 -31.95
N GLU A 794 -1.49 21.45 -32.91
CA GLU A 794 -1.18 20.14 -33.52
C GLU A 794 -0.62 19.14 -32.49
N ARG A 795 0.37 19.56 -31.70
CA ARG A 795 0.95 18.70 -30.65
C ARG A 795 -0.09 18.32 -29.62
N VAL A 796 -0.88 19.29 -29.14
CA VAL A 796 -1.93 19.04 -28.15
C VAL A 796 -2.95 18.02 -28.68
N GLY A 797 -3.38 18.16 -29.94
CA GLY A 797 -4.26 17.19 -30.59
C GLY A 797 -3.70 15.76 -30.58
N LEU A 798 -2.41 15.59 -30.88
CA LEU A 798 -1.71 14.30 -30.80
C LEU A 798 -1.61 13.77 -29.37
N MET A 799 -1.42 14.63 -28.37
CA MET A 799 -1.40 14.23 -26.96
C MET A 799 -2.76 13.71 -26.51
N TYR A 800 -3.85 14.38 -26.89
CA TYR A 800 -5.21 13.87 -26.67
C TYR A 800 -5.44 12.55 -27.43
N LYS A 801 -4.95 12.42 -28.67
CA LYS A 801 -5.03 11.15 -29.43
C LYS A 801 -4.36 9.99 -28.66
N ALA A 802 -3.15 10.22 -28.15
CA ALA A 802 -2.42 9.23 -27.37
C ALA A 802 -3.13 8.89 -26.04
N ALA A 803 -3.66 9.90 -25.34
CA ALA A 803 -4.38 9.69 -24.09
C ALA A 803 -5.66 8.86 -24.28
N LEU A 804 -6.45 9.15 -25.31
CA LEU A 804 -7.67 8.40 -25.63
C LEU A 804 -7.35 6.98 -26.11
N ALA A 805 -6.25 6.75 -26.83
CA ALA A 805 -5.82 5.39 -27.16
C ALA A 805 -5.51 4.54 -25.91
N ARG A 806 -4.88 5.14 -24.89
CA ARG A 806 -4.62 4.49 -23.59
C ARG A 806 -5.91 4.20 -22.82
N ASP A 807 -6.85 5.15 -22.82
CA ASP A 807 -8.19 4.93 -22.26
C ASP A 807 -8.90 3.73 -22.90
N ALA A 808 -8.87 3.64 -24.22
CA ALA A 808 -9.46 2.54 -24.98
C ALA A 808 -8.92 1.16 -24.57
N GLN A 809 -7.65 1.08 -24.16
CA GLN A 809 -7.04 -0.12 -23.61
C GLN A 809 -7.55 -0.39 -22.19
N LYS A 810 -7.50 0.61 -21.30
CA LYS A 810 -7.97 0.49 -19.90
C LYS A 810 -9.43 0.09 -19.79
N GLN A 811 -10.31 0.67 -20.61
CA GLN A 811 -11.74 0.38 -20.63
C GLN A 811 -12.07 -1.08 -20.96
N ARG A 812 -11.14 -1.83 -21.59
CA ARG A 812 -11.31 -3.28 -21.80
C ARG A 812 -11.21 -4.08 -20.50
N HIS A 813 -10.56 -3.52 -19.47
CA HIS A 813 -10.25 -4.22 -18.22
C HIS A 813 -10.79 -3.53 -16.96
N GLY A 814 -11.31 -2.31 -17.08
CA GLY A 814 -11.82 -1.52 -15.97
C GLY A 814 -13.08 -2.10 -15.33
N ARG A 815 -13.49 -1.52 -14.20
CA ARG A 815 -14.66 -1.96 -13.42
C ARG A 815 -15.95 -2.09 -14.26
N PRO A 816 -16.29 -1.18 -15.19
CA PRO A 816 -17.47 -1.34 -16.04
C PRO A 816 -17.41 -2.58 -16.94
N ALA A 817 -16.24 -2.91 -17.49
CA ALA A 817 -16.06 -4.13 -18.30
C ALA A 817 -16.22 -5.38 -17.44
N LEU A 818 -15.65 -5.37 -16.23
CA LEU A 818 -15.83 -6.44 -15.25
C LEU A 818 -17.33 -6.63 -14.94
N LEU A 819 -18.05 -5.57 -14.59
CA LEU A 819 -19.48 -5.66 -14.26
C LEU A 819 -20.31 -6.21 -15.42
N ARG A 820 -20.06 -5.76 -16.67
CA ARG A 820 -20.72 -6.33 -17.86
C ARG A 820 -20.40 -7.82 -18.03
N ALA A 821 -19.14 -8.22 -17.85
CA ALA A 821 -18.73 -9.62 -17.97
C ALA A 821 -19.34 -10.50 -16.86
N LEU A 822 -19.45 -9.96 -15.64
CA LEU A 822 -20.11 -10.62 -14.51
C LEU A 822 -21.60 -10.82 -14.78
N LEU A 823 -22.32 -9.77 -15.21
CA LEU A 823 -23.74 -9.85 -15.57
C LEU A 823 -24.02 -10.80 -16.74
N ALA A 824 -23.05 -11.01 -17.63
CA ALA A 824 -23.13 -11.98 -18.71
C ALA A 824 -22.84 -13.43 -18.25
N THR A 825 -22.43 -13.66 -16.99
CA THR A 825 -22.10 -14.99 -16.47
C THR A 825 -23.38 -15.69 -15.96
N PRO A 826 -23.77 -16.84 -16.54
CA PRO A 826 -25.00 -17.52 -16.14
C PRO A 826 -25.00 -17.99 -14.67
N GLY A 827 -26.13 -17.83 -13.97
CA GLY A 827 -26.35 -18.32 -12.60
C GLY A 827 -25.74 -17.45 -11.49
N LEU A 828 -25.37 -16.19 -11.78
CA LEU A 828 -24.82 -15.26 -10.81
C LEU A 828 -25.88 -14.61 -9.91
N ASP A 829 -27.09 -14.38 -10.44
CA ASP A 829 -28.12 -13.54 -9.81
C ASP A 829 -29.02 -14.31 -8.83
N ASP A 830 -28.85 -15.62 -8.69
CA ASP A 830 -29.73 -16.49 -7.90
C ASP A 830 -29.34 -16.63 -6.41
N ASP A 831 -28.25 -15.97 -5.97
CA ASP A 831 -27.67 -16.12 -4.62
C ASP A 831 -27.15 -14.78 -4.03
N ASP A 832 -27.91 -14.20 -3.10
CA ASP A 832 -27.53 -12.96 -2.40
C ASP A 832 -26.20 -13.06 -1.65
N ALA A 833 -25.87 -14.24 -1.10
CA ALA A 833 -24.62 -14.44 -0.38
C ALA A 833 -23.42 -14.43 -1.35
N LEU A 834 -23.61 -14.96 -2.56
CA LEU A 834 -22.63 -14.89 -3.64
C LEU A 834 -22.39 -13.44 -4.07
N LEU A 835 -23.46 -12.65 -4.25
CA LEU A 835 -23.38 -11.22 -4.59
C LEU A 835 -22.65 -10.41 -3.50
N GLN A 836 -22.92 -10.67 -2.21
CA GLN A 836 -22.20 -10.03 -1.11
C GLN A 836 -20.71 -10.38 -1.09
N ARG A 837 -20.35 -11.62 -1.44
CA ARG A 837 -18.95 -12.04 -1.55
C ARG A 837 -18.26 -11.43 -2.74
N LEU A 838 -18.93 -11.39 -3.89
CA LEU A 838 -18.46 -10.75 -5.11
C LEU A 838 -18.21 -9.26 -4.88
N SER A 839 -19.17 -8.55 -4.25
CA SER A 839 -19.03 -7.14 -3.89
C SER A 839 -17.79 -6.89 -3.04
N ARG A 840 -17.54 -7.72 -2.02
CA ARG A 840 -16.32 -7.66 -1.20
C ARG A 840 -15.05 -7.91 -2.00
N CYS A 841 -15.05 -8.87 -2.93
CA CYS A 841 -13.87 -9.12 -3.78
C CYS A 841 -13.57 -7.92 -4.70
N ILE A 842 -14.61 -7.27 -5.23
CA ILE A 842 -14.46 -6.06 -6.06
C ILE A 842 -13.95 -4.89 -5.21
N ALA A 843 -14.49 -4.70 -4.02
CA ALA A 843 -14.08 -3.62 -3.10
C ALA A 843 -12.62 -3.75 -2.64
N ARG A 844 -12.09 -4.97 -2.59
CA ARG A 844 -10.69 -5.28 -2.19
C ARG A 844 -9.73 -5.40 -3.37
N ALA A 845 -10.19 -5.11 -4.59
CA ALA A 845 -9.29 -5.05 -5.73
C ALA A 845 -8.26 -3.92 -5.52
N PRO A 846 -7.00 -4.08 -5.96
CA PRO A 846 -6.00 -3.03 -5.84
C PRO A 846 -6.46 -1.73 -6.52
N ASP A 847 -6.46 -0.62 -5.78
CA ASP A 847 -6.76 0.73 -6.29
C ASP A 847 -5.57 1.67 -5.98
N PRO A 848 -4.85 2.19 -7.01
CA PRO A 848 -3.71 3.08 -6.81
C PRO A 848 -4.08 4.47 -6.26
N LEU A 849 -5.37 4.81 -6.21
CA LEU A 849 -5.87 6.07 -5.67
C LEU A 849 -6.38 5.94 -4.24
N GLN A 850 -6.55 4.72 -3.72
CA GLN A 850 -7.10 4.53 -2.38
C GLN A 850 -6.08 4.98 -1.32
N PRO A 851 -6.42 5.95 -0.45
CA PRO A 851 -5.57 6.33 0.67
C PRO A 851 -5.34 5.14 1.59
N ARG A 852 -4.10 5.00 2.09
CA ARG A 852 -3.78 3.98 3.08
C ARG A 852 -4.51 4.27 4.39
N GLN A 853 -4.77 3.23 5.18
CA GLN A 853 -5.52 3.36 6.42
C GLN A 853 -4.64 3.07 7.63
N LEU A 854 -4.77 3.90 8.66
CA LEU A 854 -4.36 3.56 10.02
C LEU A 854 -5.61 3.13 10.81
N LEU A 855 -5.76 1.82 10.97
CA LEU A 855 -6.85 1.16 11.67
C LEU A 855 -6.52 1.10 13.17
N LEU A 856 -7.11 1.99 13.97
CA LEU A 856 -6.90 2.06 15.42
C LEU A 856 -7.93 1.20 16.15
N ASP A 857 -7.51 0.11 16.81
CA ASP A 857 -8.42 -0.70 17.60
C ASP A 857 -8.85 0.03 18.87
N VAL A 858 -10.15 0.24 19.01
CA VAL A 858 -10.83 0.93 20.11
C VAL A 858 -11.97 0.09 20.68
N THR A 859 -11.84 -1.25 20.59
CA THR A 859 -12.92 -2.21 20.91
C THR A 859 -13.55 -2.00 22.28
N THR A 860 -12.77 -1.76 23.33
CA THR A 860 -13.25 -1.58 24.71
C THR A 860 -14.00 -0.26 24.86
N ILE A 861 -13.41 0.85 24.42
CA ILE A 861 -14.04 2.19 24.55
C ILE A 861 -15.25 2.38 23.64
N ALA A 862 -15.32 1.67 22.51
CA ALA A 862 -16.48 1.71 21.63
C ALA A 862 -17.67 0.88 22.15
N ARG A 863 -17.42 -0.17 22.95
CA ARG A 863 -18.46 -1.13 23.39
C ARG A 863 -18.89 -0.98 24.85
N HIS A 864 -17.96 -0.68 25.76
CA HIS A 864 -18.20 -0.76 27.21
C HIS A 864 -17.80 0.49 28.01
N ASP A 865 -16.78 1.24 27.55
CA ASP A 865 -16.18 2.44 28.21
C ASP A 865 -16.28 2.43 29.74
N LEU A 866 -15.41 1.64 30.38
CA LEU A 866 -15.34 1.48 31.83
C LEU A 866 -14.69 2.69 32.54
N LYS A 867 -14.26 3.72 31.79
CA LYS A 867 -13.57 4.93 32.25
C LYS A 867 -12.33 4.66 33.12
N THR A 868 -11.55 3.65 32.76
CA THR A 868 -10.27 3.28 33.37
C THR A 868 -9.11 4.16 32.86
N GLY A 869 -7.95 4.06 33.51
CA GLY A 869 -6.75 4.80 33.11
C GLY A 869 -6.27 4.48 31.68
N ILE A 870 -6.32 3.21 31.26
CA ILE A 870 -5.97 2.81 29.89
C ILE A 870 -6.98 3.37 28.89
N GLU A 871 -8.27 3.29 29.16
CA GLU A 871 -9.30 3.84 28.26
C GLU A 871 -9.17 5.37 28.08
N ARG A 872 -8.75 6.09 29.13
CA ARG A 872 -8.39 7.52 29.03
C ARG A 872 -7.21 7.74 28.07
N VAL A 873 -6.16 6.93 28.18
CA VAL A 873 -4.98 6.97 27.29
C VAL A 873 -5.39 6.73 25.84
N VAL A 874 -6.19 5.69 25.57
CA VAL A 874 -6.66 5.35 24.23
C VAL A 874 -7.51 6.48 23.64
N ARG A 875 -8.38 7.10 24.44
CA ARG A 875 -9.22 8.22 23.99
C ARG A 875 -8.39 9.44 23.60
N ASN A 876 -7.43 9.84 24.43
CA ASN A 876 -6.58 11.00 24.17
C ASN A 876 -5.70 10.77 22.93
N GLN A 877 -5.11 9.58 22.81
CA GLN A 877 -4.36 9.19 21.62
C GLN A 877 -5.23 9.17 20.36
N LEU A 878 -6.44 8.60 20.42
CA LEU A 878 -7.39 8.61 19.31
C LEU A 878 -7.76 10.04 18.90
N GLN A 879 -8.08 10.93 19.84
CA GLN A 879 -8.45 12.31 19.54
C GLN A 879 -7.34 13.07 18.80
N GLU A 880 -6.10 12.95 19.25
CA GLU A 880 -4.97 13.58 18.55
C GLU A 880 -4.76 12.97 17.16
N LEU A 881 -4.78 11.64 17.03
CA LEU A 881 -4.64 10.99 15.73
C LEU A 881 -5.76 11.38 14.74
N LEU A 882 -7.00 11.48 15.21
CA LEU A 882 -8.15 11.90 14.38
C LEU A 882 -8.06 13.37 13.95
N GLY A 883 -7.45 14.23 14.78
CA GLY A 883 -7.26 15.65 14.50
C GLY A 883 -6.01 15.97 13.67
N MET A 884 -5.13 14.99 13.45
CA MET A 884 -3.88 15.18 12.71
C MET A 884 -4.08 15.08 11.20
N ARG A 885 -3.47 16.01 10.45
CA ARG A 885 -3.36 15.94 8.99
C ARG A 885 -2.29 14.91 8.60
N ALA A 886 -2.71 13.66 8.40
CA ALA A 886 -1.85 12.58 7.93
C ALA A 886 -1.92 12.47 6.40
N ILE A 887 -1.10 13.23 5.67
CA ILE A 887 -1.09 13.20 4.19
C ILE A 887 -0.79 11.77 3.70
N GLY A 888 -1.63 11.24 2.80
CA GLY A 888 -1.53 9.88 2.27
C GLY A 888 -2.12 8.77 3.16
N TRP A 889 -2.64 9.13 4.35
CA TRP A 889 -3.26 8.20 5.30
C TRP A 889 -4.63 8.68 5.77
N ARG A 890 -5.54 7.74 6.00
CA ARG A 890 -6.80 7.97 6.71
C ARG A 890 -6.75 7.25 8.05
N VAL A 891 -6.87 7.99 9.14
CA VAL A 891 -7.02 7.41 10.48
C VAL A 891 -8.47 6.96 10.66
N GLU A 892 -8.65 5.68 10.92
CA GLU A 892 -9.95 5.02 11.03
C GLU A 892 -9.99 4.19 12.33
N PRO A 893 -10.82 4.56 13.32
CA PRO A 893 -10.99 3.73 14.49
C PRO A 893 -11.80 2.49 14.11
N VAL A 894 -11.50 1.34 14.72
CA VAL A 894 -12.15 0.06 14.46
C VAL A 894 -12.46 -0.68 15.76
N TYR A 895 -13.46 -1.56 15.73
CA TYR A 895 -13.80 -2.43 16.86
C TYR A 895 -14.10 -3.85 16.39
N LEU A 896 -13.79 -4.83 17.24
CA LEU A 896 -14.11 -6.23 16.96
C LEU A 896 -15.61 -6.48 17.19
N ASP A 897 -16.29 -6.94 16.15
CA ASP A 897 -17.66 -7.44 16.17
C ASP A 897 -17.63 -8.97 16.11
N GLU A 898 -18.33 -9.60 17.06
CA GLU A 898 -18.44 -11.06 17.19
C GLU A 898 -19.87 -11.54 16.93
N THR A 899 -20.77 -10.62 16.51
CA THR A 899 -22.15 -10.99 16.17
C THR A 899 -22.16 -11.93 14.97
N GLY A 900 -23.01 -12.97 15.02
CA GLY A 900 -23.12 -13.97 13.95
C GLY A 900 -22.06 -15.07 13.96
N GLY A 901 -21.23 -15.17 15.00
CA GLY A 901 -20.31 -16.32 15.21
C GLY A 901 -19.01 -16.27 14.43
N HIS A 902 -18.74 -15.19 13.70
CA HIS A 902 -17.48 -14.97 12.97
C HIS A 902 -16.89 -13.60 13.37
N PRO A 903 -15.74 -13.57 14.08
CA PRO A 903 -15.14 -12.31 14.51
C PRO A 903 -14.64 -11.52 13.30
N GLN A 904 -15.04 -10.26 13.21
CA GLN A 904 -14.64 -9.33 12.14
C GLN A 904 -14.51 -7.91 12.70
N TYR A 905 -13.54 -7.14 12.19
CA TYR A 905 -13.46 -5.72 12.53
C TYR A 905 -14.49 -4.92 11.75
N ARG A 906 -15.11 -3.96 12.42
CA ARG A 906 -15.95 -2.92 11.82
C ARG A 906 -15.34 -1.56 12.09
N TYR A 907 -15.56 -0.61 11.20
CA TYR A 907 -15.18 0.77 11.48
C TYR A 907 -15.96 1.28 12.70
N ALA A 908 -15.39 2.14 13.52
CA ALA A 908 -16.05 2.73 14.69
C ALA A 908 -16.50 4.16 14.38
N ARG A 909 -17.09 4.39 13.20
CA ARG A 909 -17.36 5.75 12.69
C ARG A 909 -18.40 6.46 13.54
N ASN A 910 -19.42 5.74 14.01
CA ASN A 910 -20.43 6.28 14.91
C ASN A 910 -19.84 6.67 16.28
N TYR A 911 -18.83 5.94 16.76
CA TYR A 911 -18.11 6.28 17.98
C TYR A 911 -17.27 7.55 17.77
N ALA A 912 -16.46 7.57 16.71
CA ALA A 912 -15.63 8.72 16.35
C ALA A 912 -16.46 9.99 16.13
N ALA A 913 -17.60 9.88 15.45
CA ALA A 913 -18.46 11.02 15.18
C ALA A 913 -18.98 11.67 16.47
N ARG A 914 -19.40 10.86 17.45
CA ARG A 914 -19.81 11.35 18.78
C ARG A 914 -18.65 11.94 19.56
N LEU A 915 -17.47 11.32 19.48
CA LEU A 915 -16.27 11.80 20.15
C LEU A 915 -15.83 13.18 19.64
N LEU A 916 -16.01 13.45 18.35
CA LEU A 916 -15.62 14.72 17.71
C LEU A 916 -16.77 15.74 17.57
N GLY A 917 -17.99 15.39 18.00
CA GLY A 917 -19.17 16.26 17.87
C GLY A 917 -19.67 16.46 16.42
N ILE A 918 -19.49 15.45 15.55
CA ILE A 918 -19.86 15.49 14.12
C ILE A 918 -20.92 14.43 13.73
N ASP A 919 -21.68 13.92 14.70
CA ASP A 919 -22.67 12.85 14.58
C ASP A 919 -23.77 13.11 13.52
N GLN A 920 -24.03 14.36 13.20
CA GLN A 920 -25.03 14.75 12.20
C GLN A 920 -24.62 14.35 10.76
N VAL A 921 -23.32 14.15 10.52
CA VAL A 921 -22.74 13.88 9.19
C VAL A 921 -22.77 12.39 8.84
N LEU A 922 -22.72 11.51 9.85
CA LEU A 922 -22.54 10.08 9.68
C LEU A 922 -23.80 9.35 10.14
N GLN A 923 -24.56 8.81 9.18
CA GLN A 923 -25.76 8.02 9.45
C GLN A 923 -25.62 6.59 8.92
N GLY A 924 -26.03 5.62 9.74
CA GLY A 924 -26.11 4.20 9.37
C GLY A 924 -25.24 3.27 10.22
N PRO A 925 -25.35 1.96 9.99
CA PRO A 925 -24.51 0.98 10.68
C PRO A 925 -23.06 1.10 10.23
N ASP A 926 -22.15 0.91 11.17
CA ASP A 926 -20.72 0.85 10.89
C ASP A 926 -20.41 -0.32 9.93
N PRO A 927 -19.74 -0.10 8.78
CA PRO A 927 -19.43 -1.17 7.84
C PRO A 927 -18.31 -2.10 8.33
N VAL A 928 -18.21 -3.29 7.75
CA VAL A 928 -17.06 -4.19 7.95
C VAL A 928 -15.80 -3.54 7.37
N VAL A 929 -14.66 -3.72 8.04
CA VAL A 929 -13.38 -3.17 7.59
C VAL A 929 -12.92 -3.89 6.32
N ASP A 930 -12.53 -3.10 5.33
CA ASP A 930 -11.84 -3.56 4.14
C ASP A 930 -10.40 -3.04 4.21
N VAL A 931 -9.45 -3.97 4.03
CA VAL A 931 -8.02 -3.69 4.16
C VAL A 931 -7.33 -3.92 2.83
N LEU A 932 -6.39 -3.05 2.49
CA LEU A 932 -5.50 -3.17 1.34
C LEU A 932 -4.04 -3.28 1.78
N ALA A 933 -3.18 -3.64 0.83
CA ALA A 933 -1.74 -3.66 1.04
C ALA A 933 -1.23 -2.27 1.45
N GLY A 934 -0.43 -2.21 2.53
CA GLY A 934 0.08 -0.97 3.08
C GLY A 934 -0.79 -0.33 4.17
N ASP A 935 -1.98 -0.87 4.46
CA ASP A 935 -2.75 -0.47 5.65
C ASP A 935 -2.01 -0.90 6.93
N ILE A 936 -2.25 -0.19 8.02
CA ILE A 936 -1.67 -0.44 9.33
C ILE A 936 -2.80 -0.72 10.32
N TYR A 937 -2.76 -1.85 11.00
CA TYR A 937 -3.55 -2.11 12.19
C TYR A 937 -2.71 -1.85 13.44
N TYR A 938 -3.25 -1.06 14.37
CA TYR A 938 -2.62 -0.78 15.65
C TYR A 938 -3.62 -0.94 16.79
N CYS A 939 -3.35 -1.90 17.67
CA CYS A 939 -4.14 -2.14 18.86
C CYS A 939 -3.67 -1.26 20.02
N ALA A 940 -4.31 -0.10 20.17
CA ALA A 940 -4.09 0.80 21.31
C ALA A 940 -4.81 0.32 22.57
N ASP A 941 -5.96 -0.32 22.39
CA ASP A 941 -6.80 -0.80 23.48
C ASP A 941 -6.21 -2.04 24.19
N HIS A 942 -6.46 -2.16 25.50
CA HIS A 942 -6.14 -3.38 26.24
C HIS A 942 -7.34 -4.31 26.23
N SER A 943 -7.51 -5.06 25.13
CA SER A 943 -8.60 -6.03 24.95
C SER A 943 -8.09 -7.46 24.70
N PRO A 944 -7.55 -8.15 25.74
CA PRO A 944 -6.98 -9.49 25.59
C PRO A 944 -7.90 -10.50 24.92
N HIS A 945 -9.20 -10.50 25.29
CA HIS A 945 -10.17 -11.42 24.73
C HIS A 945 -10.37 -11.19 23.22
N ALA A 946 -10.56 -9.93 22.81
CA ALA A 946 -10.77 -9.57 21.42
C ALA A 946 -9.55 -9.93 20.56
N ALA A 947 -8.35 -9.56 21.00
CA ALA A 947 -7.10 -9.86 20.29
C ALA A 947 -6.91 -11.38 20.11
N MET A 948 -7.08 -12.16 21.19
CA MET A 948 -6.96 -13.62 21.10
C MET A 948 -8.05 -14.26 20.22
N THR A 949 -9.26 -13.73 20.22
CA THR A 949 -10.35 -14.22 19.37
C THR A 949 -10.09 -13.92 17.88
N ALA A 950 -9.60 -12.73 17.55
CA ALA A 950 -9.20 -12.36 16.19
C ALA A 950 -7.99 -13.16 15.70
N ALA A 951 -7.00 -13.43 16.55
CA ALA A 951 -5.87 -14.28 16.20
C ALA A 951 -6.30 -15.73 15.92
N ARG A 952 -7.11 -16.32 16.82
CA ARG A 952 -7.61 -17.71 16.67
C ARG A 952 -8.47 -17.91 15.42
N SER A 953 -9.16 -16.88 14.94
CA SER A 953 -9.92 -16.97 13.68
C SER A 953 -9.05 -16.85 12.42
N GLY A 954 -7.76 -16.55 12.57
CA GLY A 954 -6.83 -16.31 11.48
C GLY A 954 -6.95 -14.91 10.85
N LEU A 955 -7.65 -13.97 11.49
CA LEU A 955 -7.91 -12.63 10.94
C LEU A 955 -6.62 -11.84 10.72
N TYR A 956 -5.72 -11.82 11.71
CA TYR A 956 -4.43 -11.13 11.60
C TYR A 956 -3.52 -11.76 10.54
N ALA A 957 -3.47 -13.09 10.48
CA ALA A 957 -2.74 -13.80 9.42
C ALA A 957 -3.29 -13.45 8.02
N ALA A 958 -4.62 -13.39 7.87
CA ALA A 958 -5.25 -13.03 6.60
C ALA A 958 -5.02 -11.57 6.18
N TRP A 959 -4.98 -10.64 7.15
CA TRP A 959 -4.64 -9.24 6.90
C TRP A 959 -3.17 -9.08 6.53
N ARG A 960 -2.28 -9.75 7.25
CA ARG A 960 -0.85 -9.73 6.96
C ARG A 960 -0.51 -10.32 5.60
N ALA A 961 -1.17 -11.41 5.21
CA ALA A 961 -1.02 -11.99 3.88
C ALA A 961 -1.31 -10.93 2.78
N ARG A 962 -2.30 -10.05 3.01
CA ARG A 962 -2.65 -8.92 2.13
C ARG A 962 -1.67 -7.75 2.20
N GLY A 963 -0.67 -7.78 3.08
CA GLY A 963 0.31 -6.72 3.25
C GLY A 963 -0.09 -5.64 4.27
N VAL A 964 -1.01 -5.96 5.19
CA VAL A 964 -1.32 -5.10 6.34
C VAL A 964 -0.28 -5.32 7.43
N SER A 965 0.23 -4.23 8.03
CA SER A 965 1.08 -4.33 9.21
C SER A 965 0.24 -4.48 10.48
N ILE A 966 0.55 -5.47 11.32
CA ILE A 966 -0.19 -5.78 12.54
C ILE A 966 0.64 -5.34 13.77
N ASN A 967 0.14 -4.41 14.57
CA ASN A 967 0.88 -3.77 15.66
C ASN A 967 0.07 -3.76 16.96
N PHE A 968 0.71 -3.98 18.10
CA PHE A 968 0.03 -4.00 19.41
C PHE A 968 0.77 -3.16 20.45
N THR A 969 0.00 -2.57 21.37
CA THR A 969 0.53 -1.89 22.55
C THR A 969 0.67 -2.85 23.72
N VAL A 970 1.79 -2.77 24.44
CA VAL A 970 2.01 -3.50 25.70
C VAL A 970 2.14 -2.49 26.83
N TYR A 971 1.14 -2.46 27.71
CA TYR A 971 1.07 -1.53 28.83
C TYR A 971 1.91 -2.00 30.03
N ASP A 972 1.83 -3.28 30.38
CA ASP A 972 2.61 -3.85 31.47
C ASP A 972 2.79 -5.38 31.35
N LEU A 973 3.74 -5.90 32.12
CA LEU A 973 3.97 -7.33 32.32
C LEU A 973 3.72 -7.77 33.77
N LEU A 974 3.20 -6.88 34.62
CA LEU A 974 3.04 -7.15 36.04
C LEU A 974 2.13 -8.34 36.35
N PRO A 975 1.04 -8.63 35.59
CA PRO A 975 0.25 -9.83 35.84
C PRO A 975 1.05 -11.13 35.76
N VAL A 976 2.10 -11.19 34.92
CA VAL A 976 2.95 -12.38 34.77
C VAL A 976 4.22 -12.33 35.61
N LEU A 977 4.77 -11.14 35.89
CA LEU A 977 5.99 -10.98 36.69
C LEU A 977 5.70 -10.95 38.20
N ARG A 978 4.54 -10.41 38.59
CA ARG A 978 4.11 -10.21 39.99
C ARG A 978 2.65 -10.68 40.20
N PRO A 979 2.34 -11.97 39.91
CA PRO A 979 0.98 -12.51 39.97
C PRO A 979 0.33 -12.43 41.36
N GLU A 980 1.13 -12.27 42.42
CA GLU A 980 0.64 -12.09 43.78
C GLU A 980 -0.18 -10.81 43.99
N PHE A 981 -0.03 -9.81 43.11
CA PHE A 981 -0.77 -8.56 43.18
C PHE A 981 -2.11 -8.60 42.46
N PHE A 982 -2.31 -9.52 41.53
CA PHE A 982 -3.49 -9.55 40.65
C PHE A 982 -4.47 -10.66 41.06
N PRO A 983 -5.75 -10.57 40.65
CA PRO A 983 -6.71 -11.65 40.89
C PRO A 983 -6.20 -13.00 40.38
N PRO A 984 -6.59 -14.13 41.01
CA PRO A 984 -6.21 -15.46 40.54
C PRO A 984 -6.49 -15.65 39.04
N HIS A 985 -5.58 -16.32 38.32
CA HIS A 985 -5.64 -16.59 36.87
C HIS A 985 -5.43 -15.39 35.93
N ALA A 986 -5.19 -14.19 36.46
CA ALA A 986 -4.79 -13.04 35.64
C ALA A 986 -3.46 -13.29 34.92
N ASP A 987 -2.52 -13.96 35.59
CA ASP A 987 -1.22 -14.38 35.06
C ASP A 987 -1.34 -15.32 33.86
N VAL A 988 -2.25 -16.31 33.94
CA VAL A 988 -2.49 -17.27 32.85
C VAL A 988 -3.09 -16.55 31.63
N THR A 989 -4.08 -15.69 31.88
CA THR A 989 -4.78 -14.97 30.80
C THR A 989 -3.86 -13.95 30.14
N HIS A 990 -3.06 -13.22 30.92
CA HIS A 990 -2.11 -12.23 30.40
C HIS A 990 -0.95 -12.89 29.67
N ALA A 991 -0.43 -14.02 30.17
CA ALA A 991 0.59 -14.80 29.45
C ALA A 991 0.08 -15.28 28.09
N ALA A 992 -1.16 -15.79 28.03
CA ALA A 992 -1.77 -16.19 26.76
C ALA A 992 -1.96 -15.01 25.79
N PHE A 993 -2.31 -13.83 26.30
CA PHE A 993 -2.38 -12.61 25.50
C PHE A 993 -1.01 -12.18 24.98
N LEU A 994 0.03 -12.16 25.82
CA LEU A 994 1.40 -11.81 25.42
C LEU A 994 1.95 -12.80 24.39
N ASP A 995 1.77 -14.10 24.60
CA ASP A 995 2.15 -15.15 23.63
C ASP A 995 1.40 -14.95 22.30
N CYS A 996 0.11 -14.60 22.35
CA CYS A 996 -0.72 -14.32 21.17
C CYS A 996 -0.22 -13.10 20.39
N VAL A 997 -0.05 -11.94 21.03
CA VAL A 997 0.39 -10.73 20.33
C VAL A 997 1.84 -10.85 19.87
N ALA A 998 2.72 -11.54 20.60
CA ALA A 998 4.07 -11.80 20.14
C ALA A 998 4.12 -12.74 18.92
N GLY A 999 3.16 -13.66 18.78
CA GLY A 999 3.01 -14.51 17.61
C GLY A 999 2.43 -13.79 16.38
N GLU A 1000 1.69 -12.70 16.58
CA GLU A 1000 0.95 -12.00 15.50
C GLU A 1000 1.50 -10.62 15.13
N ALA A 1001 2.25 -9.96 16.02
CA ALA A 1001 2.71 -8.60 15.76
C ALA A 1001 3.91 -8.55 14.81
N ASP A 1002 3.86 -7.61 13.87
CA ASP A 1002 5.06 -7.10 13.19
C ASP A 1002 5.81 -6.10 14.10
N ARG A 1003 5.07 -5.37 14.96
CA ARG A 1003 5.65 -4.52 16.01
C ARG A 1003 4.90 -4.57 17.34
N LEU A 1004 5.66 -4.64 18.43
CA LEU A 1004 5.18 -4.47 19.80
C LEU A 1004 5.65 -3.10 20.32
N VAL A 1005 4.69 -2.23 20.65
CA VAL A 1005 4.91 -0.88 21.16
C VAL A 1005 4.74 -0.90 22.67
N CYS A 1006 5.84 -0.81 23.41
CA CYS A 1006 5.85 -0.77 24.87
C CYS A 1006 5.77 0.67 25.35
N ILE A 1007 5.01 0.92 26.42
CA ILE A 1007 4.81 2.29 26.92
C ILE A 1007 6.04 2.90 27.65
N SER A 1008 7.08 2.10 27.85
CA SER A 1008 8.36 2.48 28.47
C SER A 1008 9.48 1.52 28.03
N HIS A 1009 10.73 1.95 28.17
CA HIS A 1009 11.90 1.10 27.98
C HIS A 1009 11.94 0.00 29.04
N ALA A 1010 11.54 0.29 30.28
CA ALA A 1010 11.41 -0.73 31.32
C ALA A 1010 10.46 -1.87 30.91
N VAL A 1011 9.27 -1.56 30.38
CA VAL A 1011 8.32 -2.57 29.89
C VAL A 1011 8.88 -3.32 28.66
N CYS A 1012 9.59 -2.60 27.79
CA CYS A 1012 10.27 -3.19 26.63
C CYS A 1012 11.31 -4.23 27.04
N ASP A 1013 12.18 -3.90 28.00
CA ASP A 1013 13.22 -4.79 28.51
C ASP A 1013 12.62 -6.00 29.22
N ASP A 1014 11.61 -5.78 30.07
CA ASP A 1014 10.86 -6.85 30.74
C ASP A 1014 10.23 -7.81 29.73
N LEU A 1015 9.64 -7.28 28.64
CA LEU A 1015 9.03 -8.10 27.59
C LEU A 1015 10.06 -8.91 26.82
N ALA A 1016 11.18 -8.28 26.44
CA ALA A 1016 12.28 -8.97 25.76
C ALA A 1016 12.81 -10.13 26.61
N GLN A 1017 13.02 -9.90 27.90
CA GLN A 1017 13.50 -10.91 28.84
C GLN A 1017 12.46 -12.03 29.05
N TRP A 1018 11.19 -11.68 29.20
CA TRP A 1018 10.10 -12.63 29.40
C TRP A 1018 9.93 -13.56 28.19
N LEU A 1019 9.93 -13.01 26.97
CA LEU A 1019 9.85 -13.77 25.73
C LEU A 1019 11.05 -14.71 25.54
N ALA A 1020 12.27 -14.21 25.82
CA ALA A 1020 13.49 -15.01 25.74
C ALA A 1020 13.47 -16.21 26.69
N THR A 1021 12.98 -16.00 27.93
CA THR A 1021 12.92 -17.05 28.96
C THR A 1021 11.94 -18.17 28.60
N ARG A 1022 10.84 -17.85 27.90
CA ARG A 1022 9.83 -18.84 27.49
C ARG A 1022 10.16 -19.59 26.20
N GLY A 1023 11.19 -19.15 25.46
CA GLY A 1023 11.44 -19.65 24.11
C GLY A 1023 10.28 -19.36 23.16
N ALA A 1024 9.54 -18.27 23.41
CA ALA A 1024 8.41 -17.89 22.57
C ALA A 1024 8.90 -17.59 21.15
N ALA A 1025 8.23 -18.17 20.15
CA ALA A 1025 8.58 -17.98 18.75
C ALA A 1025 8.27 -16.54 18.33
N ARG A 1026 9.29 -15.70 18.22
CA ARG A 1026 9.18 -14.37 17.60
C ARG A 1026 9.19 -14.52 16.09
N ARG A 1027 8.42 -13.69 15.39
CA ARG A 1027 8.49 -13.64 13.92
C ARG A 1027 9.81 -13.00 13.47
N PRO A 1028 10.43 -13.49 12.39
CA PRO A 1028 11.59 -12.84 11.79
C PRO A 1028 11.26 -11.38 11.44
N GLY A 1029 12.15 -10.45 11.80
CA GLY A 1029 11.94 -9.00 11.56
C GLY A 1029 10.98 -8.30 12.53
N GLN A 1030 10.40 -9.01 13.51
CA GLN A 1030 9.52 -8.37 14.51
C GLN A 1030 10.26 -7.30 15.32
N LEU A 1031 9.70 -6.10 15.34
CA LEU A 1031 10.27 -4.96 16.05
C LEU A 1031 9.67 -4.82 17.45
N LEU A 1032 10.53 -4.55 18.42
CA LEU A 1032 10.16 -4.19 19.78
C LEU A 1032 10.62 -2.76 20.01
N THR A 1033 9.70 -1.88 20.39
CA THR A 1033 10.00 -0.44 20.50
C THR A 1033 9.33 0.15 21.73
N ALA A 1034 10.01 1.08 22.41
CA ALA A 1034 9.46 1.86 23.49
C ALA A 1034 8.94 3.22 22.97
N LEU A 1035 7.74 3.62 23.40
CA LEU A 1035 7.18 4.94 23.16
C LEU A 1035 6.42 5.39 24.41
N HIS A 1036 6.87 6.48 25.02
CA HIS A 1036 6.23 7.05 26.21
C HIS A 1036 4.79 7.48 25.95
N LEU A 1037 3.96 7.47 26.98
CA LEU A 1037 2.61 8.03 26.91
C LEU A 1037 2.64 9.56 26.91
N GLY A 1038 1.61 10.16 26.30
CA GLY A 1038 1.35 11.58 26.45
C GLY A 1038 0.80 11.89 27.85
N ALA A 1039 0.92 13.13 28.32
CA ALA A 1039 0.54 13.47 29.69
C ALA A 1039 -0.06 14.87 29.89
N ASP A 1040 -0.46 15.58 28.84
CA ASP A 1040 -1.04 16.91 28.99
C ASP A 1040 -2.40 16.83 29.68
N LEU A 1041 -2.60 17.74 30.64
CA LEU A 1041 -3.90 18.01 31.25
C LEU A 1041 -4.44 19.31 30.63
N GLU A 1042 -5.71 19.32 30.22
CA GLU A 1042 -6.37 20.56 29.80
C GLU A 1042 -6.47 21.50 31.01
N LEU A 1043 -5.65 22.56 31.00
CA LEU A 1043 -5.80 23.69 31.91
C LEU A 1043 -6.95 24.57 31.42
N GLU A 1044 -8.20 24.17 31.65
CA GLU A 1044 -9.24 25.19 31.72
C GLU A 1044 -8.87 26.12 32.88
N LYS A 1045 -8.68 27.41 32.57
CA LYS A 1045 -8.42 28.42 33.60
C LYS A 1045 -9.50 28.26 34.68
N PRO A 1046 -9.14 28.16 35.97
CA PRO A 1046 -10.14 28.06 37.02
C PRO A 1046 -11.13 29.23 36.86
N HIS A 1047 -12.38 28.92 36.54
CA HIS A 1047 -13.47 29.89 36.56
C HIS A 1047 -13.63 30.35 38.01
N ASP A 1048 -13.06 31.51 38.38
CA ASP A 1048 -13.17 32.15 39.71
C ASP A 1048 -13.42 31.14 40.85
N ALA A 1049 -12.56 30.12 40.94
CA ALA A 1049 -12.87 28.94 41.71
C ALA A 1049 -12.71 29.25 43.20
N VAL A 1050 -13.84 29.30 43.91
CA VAL A 1050 -13.88 29.22 45.37
C VAL A 1050 -13.09 27.98 45.79
N GLN A 1051 -12.05 28.15 46.63
CA GLN A 1051 -11.29 27.02 47.17
C GLN A 1051 -12.25 26.00 47.78
N SER A 1052 -12.18 24.75 47.34
CA SER A 1052 -12.98 23.69 47.97
C SER A 1052 -12.55 23.52 49.43
N SER A 1053 -13.51 23.21 50.32
CA SER A 1053 -13.22 22.88 51.72
C SER A 1053 -12.22 21.72 51.87
N VAL A 1054 -12.13 20.87 50.85
CA VAL A 1054 -11.15 19.78 50.74
C VAL A 1054 -9.73 20.32 50.53
N ALA A 1055 -9.54 21.28 49.62
CA ALA A 1055 -8.23 21.88 49.38
C ALA A 1055 -7.69 22.61 50.63
N GLU A 1056 -8.54 23.31 51.37
CA GLU A 1056 -8.17 23.93 52.65
C GLU A 1056 -7.72 22.88 53.68
N GLN A 1057 -8.42 21.75 53.77
CA GLN A 1057 -8.07 20.66 54.67
C GLN A 1057 -6.74 19.98 54.29
N VAL A 1058 -6.48 19.84 53.00
CA VAL A 1058 -5.20 19.30 52.47
C VAL A 1058 -4.05 20.25 52.78
N ALA A 1059 -4.23 21.57 52.61
CA ALA A 1059 -3.21 22.59 52.82
C ALA A 1059 -2.94 22.94 54.30
N ALA A 1060 -3.79 22.47 55.23
CA ALA A 1060 -3.69 22.80 56.66
C ALA A 1060 -2.36 22.38 57.33
N ARG A 1061 -1.65 21.40 56.75
CA ARG A 1061 -0.35 20.87 57.19
C ARG A 1061 0.35 20.18 56.02
N PRO A 1062 1.66 19.89 56.09
CA PRO A 1062 2.35 19.21 54.99
C PRO A 1062 1.65 17.91 54.61
N SER A 1063 1.31 17.76 53.33
CA SER A 1063 0.42 16.72 52.82
C SER A 1063 1.07 15.87 51.74
N PHE A 1064 0.90 14.55 51.85
CA PHE A 1064 1.44 13.57 50.92
C PHE A 1064 0.29 12.92 50.15
N LEU A 1065 0.29 13.15 48.84
CA LEU A 1065 -0.78 12.76 47.93
C LEU A 1065 -0.46 11.44 47.23
N MET A 1066 -1.40 10.51 47.25
CA MET A 1066 -1.42 9.31 46.42
C MET A 1066 -2.59 9.40 45.45
N VAL A 1067 -2.35 9.21 44.14
CA VAL A 1067 -3.39 9.28 43.10
C VAL A 1067 -3.46 7.96 42.33
N GLY A 1068 -4.68 7.43 42.17
CA GLY A 1068 -4.97 6.27 41.33
C GLY A 1068 -5.89 5.25 42.02
N THR A 1069 -6.40 4.29 41.25
CA THR A 1069 -7.21 3.18 41.78
C THR A 1069 -6.47 2.45 42.90
N ILE A 1070 -7.18 2.17 44.00
CA ILE A 1070 -6.64 1.45 45.15
C ILE A 1070 -6.46 -0.01 44.75
N GLU A 1071 -5.20 -0.46 44.68
CA GLU A 1071 -4.80 -1.80 44.25
C GLU A 1071 -3.66 -2.35 45.14
N PRO A 1072 -3.51 -3.69 45.28
CA PRO A 1072 -2.46 -4.33 46.10
C PRO A 1072 -1.04 -3.82 45.89
N ARG A 1073 -0.64 -3.57 44.63
CA ARG A 1073 0.71 -3.16 44.25
C ARG A 1073 1.05 -1.70 44.54
N LYS A 1074 0.07 -0.86 44.89
CA LYS A 1074 0.22 0.60 44.99
C LYS A 1074 0.79 1.07 46.34
N GLY A 1075 1.22 0.13 47.19
CA GLY A 1075 1.88 0.44 48.46
C GLY A 1075 0.98 1.07 49.54
N HIS A 1076 -0.36 0.99 49.42
CA HIS A 1076 -1.27 1.64 50.38
C HIS A 1076 -1.11 1.12 51.81
N LEU A 1077 -0.91 -0.19 52.02
CA LEU A 1077 -0.68 -0.73 53.37
C LEU A 1077 0.58 -0.13 54.00
N GLN A 1078 1.66 -0.03 53.23
CA GLN A 1078 2.91 0.55 53.68
C GLN A 1078 2.74 2.04 54.00
N ALA A 1079 2.03 2.78 53.15
CA ALA A 1079 1.77 4.21 53.37
C ALA A 1079 0.97 4.42 54.66
N ILE A 1080 -0.11 3.66 54.86
CA ILE A 1080 -0.91 3.74 56.10
C ILE A 1080 -0.06 3.42 57.33
N GLU A 1081 0.73 2.35 57.28
CA GLU A 1081 1.62 1.96 58.38
C GLU A 1081 2.67 3.04 58.68
N ALA A 1082 3.31 3.60 57.65
CA ALA A 1082 4.31 4.65 57.79
C ALA A 1082 3.71 5.90 58.45
N PHE A 1083 2.52 6.33 58.01
CA PHE A 1083 1.88 7.53 58.54
C PHE A 1083 1.33 7.32 59.96
N GLU A 1084 0.85 6.13 60.30
CA GLU A 1084 0.55 5.76 61.70
C GLU A 1084 1.78 5.91 62.61
N GLN A 1085 2.96 5.46 62.15
CA GLN A 1085 4.21 5.62 62.91
C GLN A 1085 4.64 7.09 63.02
N LEU A 1086 4.50 7.87 61.94
CA LEU A 1086 4.79 9.30 61.93
C LEU A 1086 3.89 10.06 62.91
N TRP A 1087 2.58 9.78 62.89
CA TRP A 1087 1.61 10.38 63.80
C TRP A 1087 1.84 9.99 65.25
N ALA A 1088 2.16 8.71 65.52
CA ALA A 1088 2.52 8.24 66.86
C ALA A 1088 3.78 8.92 67.41
N ALA A 1089 4.72 9.27 66.52
CA ALA A 1089 5.92 10.02 66.85
C ALA A 1089 5.73 11.55 66.84
N GLY A 1090 4.49 12.04 66.73
CA GLY A 1090 4.16 13.47 66.81
C GLY A 1090 4.47 14.29 65.56
N VAL A 1091 4.71 13.66 64.40
CA VAL A 1091 4.90 14.36 63.13
C VAL A 1091 3.54 14.82 62.58
N ASP A 1092 3.37 16.12 62.34
CA ASP A 1092 2.11 16.71 61.88
C ASP A 1092 2.02 16.75 60.35
N VAL A 1093 1.54 15.66 59.75
CA VAL A 1093 1.42 15.49 58.29
C VAL A 1093 0.09 14.88 57.90
N ASN A 1094 -0.38 15.18 56.69
CA ASN A 1094 -1.54 14.56 56.06
C ASN A 1094 -1.12 13.42 55.12
N LEU A 1095 -1.87 12.32 55.12
CA LEU A 1095 -1.89 11.34 54.04
C LEU A 1095 -3.18 11.52 53.25
N VAL A 1096 -3.08 11.87 51.97
CA VAL A 1096 -4.20 12.11 51.07
C VAL A 1096 -4.22 11.03 50.01
N ILE A 1097 -5.31 10.28 49.90
CA ILE A 1097 -5.49 9.21 48.91
C ILE A 1097 -6.67 9.58 48.03
N VAL A 1098 -6.41 9.81 46.74
CA VAL A 1098 -7.43 10.03 45.72
C VAL A 1098 -7.56 8.79 44.87
N GLY A 1099 -8.72 8.14 44.91
CA GLY A 1099 -8.95 6.94 44.11
C GLY A 1099 -10.08 6.06 44.61
N ARG A 1100 -10.66 5.31 43.68
CA ARG A 1100 -11.73 4.34 43.95
C ARG A 1100 -11.16 3.00 44.40
N GLU A 1101 -11.98 2.24 45.12
CA GLU A 1101 -11.69 0.84 45.48
C GLU A 1101 -11.67 -0.06 44.22
N GLY A 1102 -10.54 -0.72 43.95
CA GLY A 1102 -10.36 -1.62 42.81
C GLY A 1102 -11.18 -2.92 42.89
N TRP A 1103 -11.43 -3.55 41.73
CA TRP A 1103 -12.04 -4.89 41.60
C TRP A 1103 -13.30 -5.15 42.46
N LYS A 1104 -14.10 -4.13 42.72
CA LYS A 1104 -15.33 -4.21 43.54
C LYS A 1104 -16.31 -5.33 43.13
N PRO A 1105 -16.44 -5.72 41.84
CA PRO A 1105 -17.31 -6.84 41.46
C PRO A 1105 -16.78 -8.24 41.84
N LEU A 1106 -15.50 -8.39 42.17
CA LEU A 1106 -14.91 -9.68 42.54
C LEU A 1106 -15.22 -10.03 44.01
N ALA A 1107 -15.17 -11.32 44.35
CA ALA A 1107 -15.27 -11.77 45.73
C ALA A 1107 -14.00 -11.37 46.51
N ASP A 1108 -14.13 -11.08 47.82
CA ASP A 1108 -12.99 -10.62 48.65
C ASP A 1108 -11.81 -11.59 48.65
N ALA A 1109 -12.05 -12.91 48.55
CA ALA A 1109 -11.01 -13.93 48.47
C ALA A 1109 -10.09 -13.76 47.24
N ASP A 1110 -10.60 -13.18 46.15
CA ASP A 1110 -9.90 -13.02 44.88
C ASP A 1110 -9.22 -11.64 44.76
N ARG A 1111 -9.46 -10.74 45.72
CA ARG A 1111 -8.99 -9.34 45.69
C ARG A 1111 -7.67 -9.12 46.43
N ARG A 1112 -6.96 -10.21 46.76
CA ARG A 1112 -5.63 -10.22 47.42
C ARG A 1112 -5.62 -9.39 48.70
N THR A 1113 -4.71 -8.41 48.83
CA THR A 1113 -4.58 -7.55 50.01
C THR A 1113 -5.59 -6.41 50.04
N LEU A 1114 -6.42 -6.24 49.01
CA LEU A 1114 -7.35 -5.13 48.91
C LEU A 1114 -8.39 -5.06 50.04
N PRO A 1115 -9.05 -6.17 50.46
CA PRO A 1115 -9.96 -6.12 51.60
C PRO A 1115 -9.28 -5.61 52.87
N ARG A 1116 -8.02 -6.01 53.11
CA ARG A 1116 -7.21 -5.54 54.23
C ARG A 1116 -6.85 -4.05 54.11
N ILE A 1117 -6.56 -3.56 52.89
CA ILE A 1117 -6.34 -2.12 52.64
C ILE A 1117 -7.60 -1.34 53.04
N MET A 1118 -8.76 -1.79 52.57
CA MET A 1118 -10.03 -1.10 52.84
C MET A 1118 -10.42 -1.15 54.32
N GLU A 1119 -10.18 -2.28 55.00
CA GLU A 1119 -10.37 -2.40 56.45
C GLU A 1119 -9.50 -1.40 57.22
N ARG A 1120 -8.21 -1.30 56.87
CA ARG A 1120 -7.27 -0.35 57.50
C ARG A 1120 -7.64 1.11 57.24
N LEU A 1121 -8.05 1.45 56.02
CA LEU A 1121 -8.49 2.81 55.68
C LEU A 1121 -9.74 3.21 56.47
N ARG A 1122 -10.78 2.37 56.44
CA ARG A 1122 -12.07 2.64 57.11
C ARG A 1122 -11.97 2.60 58.62
N GLY A 1123 -11.07 1.76 59.16
CA GLY A 1123 -10.86 1.59 60.61
C GLY A 1123 -9.89 2.58 61.24
N SER A 1124 -9.24 3.45 60.47
CA SER A 1124 -8.24 4.38 60.99
C SER A 1124 -8.88 5.48 61.85
N PRO A 1125 -8.39 5.75 63.08
CA PRO A 1125 -8.88 6.84 63.92
C PRO A 1125 -8.53 8.24 63.39
N GLU A 1126 -7.65 8.31 62.39
CA GLU A 1126 -7.21 9.55 61.74
C GLU A 1126 -7.98 9.87 60.46
N LEU A 1127 -8.89 8.99 60.02
CA LEU A 1127 -9.73 9.21 58.85
C LEU A 1127 -10.59 10.46 59.02
N GLY A 1128 -10.55 11.36 58.03
CA GLY A 1128 -11.22 12.66 58.07
C GLY A 1128 -10.52 13.73 58.91
N ARG A 1129 -9.38 13.40 59.56
CA ARG A 1129 -8.56 14.36 60.33
C ARG A 1129 -7.18 14.58 59.71
N ARG A 1130 -6.36 13.53 59.64
CA ARG A 1130 -5.00 13.51 59.05
C ARG A 1130 -4.87 12.50 57.92
N LEU A 1131 -5.76 11.51 57.84
CA LEU A 1131 -5.95 10.62 56.70
C LEU A 1131 -7.17 11.07 55.90
N LEU A 1132 -6.97 11.51 54.66
CA LEU A 1132 -8.04 11.95 53.77
C LEU A 1132 -8.16 10.94 52.62
N TRP A 1133 -9.29 10.24 52.53
CA TRP A 1133 -9.61 9.39 51.39
C TRP A 1133 -10.72 10.04 50.56
N LEU A 1134 -10.38 10.43 49.34
CA LEU A 1134 -11.23 11.14 48.40
C LEU A 1134 -11.66 10.19 47.28
N ASP A 1135 -12.87 9.63 47.43
CA ASP A 1135 -13.45 8.67 46.49
C ASP A 1135 -14.33 9.38 45.45
N GLY A 1136 -13.96 9.26 44.17
CA GLY A 1136 -14.79 9.71 43.05
C GLY A 1136 -14.93 11.22 42.88
N ILE A 1137 -13.93 12.00 43.30
CA ILE A 1137 -13.85 13.44 43.01
C ILE A 1137 -13.72 13.69 41.50
N ASP A 1138 -14.17 14.86 41.05
CA ASP A 1138 -14.00 15.32 39.66
C ASP A 1138 -12.57 15.85 39.40
N ASP A 1139 -12.25 16.05 38.12
CA ASP A 1139 -10.92 16.48 37.69
C ASP A 1139 -10.57 17.88 38.21
N ASP A 1140 -11.55 18.79 38.34
CA ASP A 1140 -11.36 20.13 38.94
C ASP A 1140 -10.92 20.04 40.40
N THR A 1141 -11.62 19.22 41.20
CA THR A 1141 -11.25 18.99 42.59
C THR A 1141 -9.89 18.30 42.68
N LEU A 1142 -9.58 17.35 41.79
CA LEU A 1142 -8.27 16.70 41.74
C LEU A 1142 -7.14 17.69 41.44
N GLN A 1143 -7.33 18.62 40.50
CA GLN A 1143 -6.36 19.69 40.22
C GLN A 1143 -6.13 20.57 41.45
N GLN A 1144 -7.20 20.94 42.16
CA GLN A 1144 -7.07 21.69 43.42
C GLN A 1144 -6.30 20.89 44.48
N VAL A 1145 -6.51 19.58 44.57
CA VAL A 1145 -5.78 18.71 45.50
C VAL A 1145 -4.31 18.61 45.12
N TYR A 1146 -3.95 18.53 43.83
CA TYR A 1146 -2.56 18.59 43.37
C TYR A 1146 -1.89 19.91 43.81
N LEU A 1147 -2.56 21.05 43.60
CA LEU A 1147 -2.06 22.38 43.98
C LEU A 1147 -1.96 22.59 45.49
N ALA A 1148 -2.86 22.00 46.28
CA ALA A 1148 -2.87 22.11 47.74
C ALA A 1148 -1.90 21.14 48.42
N SER A 1149 -1.44 20.11 47.72
CA SER A 1149 -0.57 19.08 48.29
C SER A 1149 0.88 19.55 48.43
N THR A 1150 1.63 18.96 49.37
CA THR A 1150 3.05 19.30 49.58
C THR A 1150 4.01 18.39 48.81
N CYS A 1151 3.66 17.11 48.65
CA CYS A 1151 4.44 16.14 47.91
C CYS A 1151 3.51 15.07 47.32
N LEU A 1152 3.80 14.58 46.11
CA LEU A 1152 3.25 13.32 45.64
C LEU A 1152 4.04 12.17 46.28
N LEU A 1153 3.34 11.24 46.92
CA LEU A 1153 3.88 9.98 47.42
C LEU A 1153 3.49 8.85 46.46
N PHE A 1154 4.49 8.22 45.85
CA PHE A 1154 4.31 7.13 44.89
C PHE A 1154 5.08 5.87 45.31
N PRO A 1155 4.56 5.11 46.29
CA PRO A 1155 5.25 3.99 46.93
C PRO A 1155 5.04 2.66 46.19
N SER A 1156 4.48 2.69 44.97
CA SER A 1156 4.15 1.51 44.16
C SER A 1156 5.31 0.51 44.10
N GLU A 1157 4.97 -0.77 44.17
CA GLU A 1157 5.89 -1.90 44.08
C GLU A 1157 6.07 -2.42 42.64
N GLY A 1158 5.29 -1.88 41.70
CA GLY A 1158 5.40 -2.12 40.26
C GLY A 1158 4.44 -1.23 39.46
N GLU A 1159 4.89 -0.69 38.34
CA GLU A 1159 4.13 0.10 37.37
C GLU A 1159 4.61 -0.17 35.94
N GLY A 1160 3.75 0.09 34.95
CA GLY A 1160 4.16 0.12 33.53
C GLY A 1160 4.71 1.47 33.04
N PHE A 1161 4.30 2.58 33.68
CA PHE A 1161 4.74 3.94 33.30
C PHE A 1161 4.76 4.91 34.50
N GLY A 1162 3.58 5.27 35.04
CA GLY A 1162 3.47 6.17 36.19
C GLY A 1162 3.01 7.60 35.87
N LEU A 1163 1.92 7.75 35.11
CA LEU A 1163 1.32 9.05 34.77
C LEU A 1163 1.18 10.04 35.95
N PRO A 1164 0.78 9.62 37.18
CA PRO A 1164 0.69 10.55 38.31
C PRO A 1164 1.98 11.31 38.64
N LEU A 1165 3.16 10.74 38.34
CA LEU A 1165 4.45 11.45 38.51
C LEU A 1165 4.51 12.68 37.60
N ILE A 1166 4.03 12.54 36.36
CA ILE A 1166 4.00 13.61 35.36
C ILE A 1166 2.93 14.64 35.70
N GLU A 1167 1.73 14.18 36.06
CA GLU A 1167 0.63 15.06 36.49
C GLU A 1167 1.06 15.93 37.70
N ALA A 1168 1.71 15.34 38.71
CA ALA A 1168 2.24 16.08 39.86
C ALA A 1168 3.34 17.08 39.47
N ALA A 1169 4.30 16.67 38.64
CA ALA A 1169 5.36 17.55 38.17
C ALA A 1169 4.82 18.74 37.35
N HIS A 1170 3.75 18.53 36.57
CA HIS A 1170 3.07 19.59 35.81
C HIS A 1170 2.52 20.70 36.74
N HIS A 1171 2.03 20.33 37.93
CA HIS A 1171 1.61 21.27 38.97
C HIS A 1171 2.77 21.78 39.86
N GLY A 1172 4.02 21.43 39.56
CA GLY A 1172 5.19 21.80 40.36
C GLY A 1172 5.26 21.08 41.71
N LEU A 1173 4.47 20.01 41.91
CA LEU A 1173 4.43 19.24 43.15
C LEU A 1173 5.69 18.35 43.24
N PRO A 1174 6.49 18.45 44.31
CA PRO A 1174 7.63 17.55 44.52
C PRO A 1174 7.25 16.07 44.57
N LEU A 1175 8.19 15.19 44.21
CA LEU A 1175 7.94 13.77 44.08
C LEU A 1175 8.74 12.96 45.11
N LEU A 1176 8.07 12.05 45.81
CA LEU A 1176 8.66 11.00 46.65
C LEU A 1176 8.23 9.64 46.10
N ALA A 1177 9.13 8.96 45.39
CA ALA A 1177 8.81 7.76 44.62
C ALA A 1177 9.67 6.56 45.02
N ARG A 1178 9.13 5.35 44.84
CA ARG A 1178 9.93 4.12 44.95
C ARG A 1178 11.11 4.14 43.96
N ASP A 1179 12.26 3.59 44.33
CA ASP A 1179 13.35 3.36 43.37
C ASP A 1179 13.03 2.19 42.42
N LEU A 1180 12.20 2.44 41.40
CA LEU A 1180 11.87 1.51 40.31
C LEU A 1180 12.51 1.96 38.99
N PRO A 1181 12.93 1.02 38.10
CA PRO A 1181 13.49 1.37 36.79
C PRO A 1181 12.61 2.32 35.98
N VAL A 1182 11.30 2.06 35.92
CA VAL A 1182 10.35 2.91 35.18
C VAL A 1182 10.20 4.31 35.80
N PHE A 1183 10.35 4.47 37.12
CA PHE A 1183 10.30 5.79 37.76
C PHE A 1183 11.59 6.57 37.57
N ARG A 1184 12.73 5.89 37.47
CA ARG A 1184 14.00 6.50 37.04
C ARG A 1184 13.92 6.93 35.58
N GLU A 1185 13.28 6.14 34.74
CA GLU A 1185 13.03 6.47 33.34
C GLU A 1185 12.14 7.71 33.17
N VAL A 1186 11.04 7.79 33.92
CA VAL A 1186 10.07 8.90 33.80
C VAL A 1186 10.52 10.17 34.53
N ALA A 1187 10.99 10.04 35.78
CA ALA A 1187 11.29 11.20 36.63
C ALA A 1187 12.78 11.56 36.73
N GLY A 1188 13.71 10.72 36.26
CA GLY A 1188 15.15 11.03 36.24
C GLY A 1188 15.70 11.46 37.60
N GLU A 1189 16.22 12.68 37.69
CA GLU A 1189 16.74 13.29 38.93
C GLU A 1189 15.71 14.21 39.63
N HIS A 1190 14.46 14.25 39.15
CA HIS A 1190 13.41 15.16 39.60
C HIS A 1190 12.54 14.60 40.75
N ALA A 1191 12.88 13.43 41.27
CA ALA A 1191 12.20 12.80 42.39
C ALA A 1191 13.17 12.38 43.50
N TYR A 1192 12.69 12.39 44.74
CA TYR A 1192 13.39 11.73 45.84
C TYR A 1192 13.02 10.24 45.82
N TYR A 1193 14.03 9.38 45.67
CA TYR A 1193 13.83 7.94 45.60
C TYR A 1193 14.08 7.25 46.94
N PHE A 1194 13.23 6.28 47.28
CA PHE A 1194 13.40 5.45 48.48
C PHE A 1194 13.28 3.95 48.18
N SER A 1195 13.88 3.14 49.05
CA SER A 1195 13.88 1.68 48.99
C SER A 1195 13.28 1.08 50.28
N GLY A 1196 12.82 -0.19 50.23
CA GLY A 1196 12.30 -0.92 51.39
C GLY A 1196 10.77 -1.03 51.45
N LEU A 1197 10.22 -2.20 51.79
CA LEU A 1197 8.79 -2.52 51.63
C LEU A 1197 7.96 -2.40 52.91
N ASP A 1198 8.58 -2.12 54.06
CA ASP A 1198 7.88 -1.94 55.35
C ASP A 1198 7.55 -0.47 55.66
N GLY A 1199 6.60 -0.24 56.55
CA GLY A 1199 6.19 1.13 56.93
C GLY A 1199 7.31 1.97 57.58
N ALA A 1200 8.28 1.34 58.24
CA ALA A 1200 9.38 2.05 58.89
C ALA A 1200 10.32 2.70 57.87
N ALA A 1201 10.70 1.98 56.82
CA ALA A 1201 11.52 2.49 55.73
C ALA A 1201 10.86 3.69 55.03
N LEU A 1202 9.54 3.63 54.79
CA LEU A 1202 8.81 4.75 54.19
C LEU A 1202 8.66 5.92 55.18
N ALA A 1203 8.44 5.67 56.47
CA ALA A 1203 8.40 6.74 57.48
C ALA A 1203 9.75 7.49 57.57
N ASP A 1204 10.87 6.77 57.51
CA ASP A 1204 12.21 7.36 57.48
C ASP A 1204 12.44 8.17 56.20
N ALA A 1205 12.00 7.66 55.05
CA ALA A 1205 12.07 8.39 53.78
C ALA A 1205 11.24 9.69 53.82
N VAL A 1206 10.03 9.65 54.38
CA VAL A 1206 9.19 10.85 54.57
C VAL A 1206 9.86 11.86 55.51
N ARG A 1207 10.47 11.43 56.62
CA ARG A 1207 11.22 12.34 57.52
C ARG A 1207 12.42 12.97 56.83
N ALA A 1208 13.20 12.17 56.10
CA ALA A 1208 14.36 12.65 55.35
C ALA A 1208 13.93 13.66 54.28
N TRP A 1209 12.84 13.37 53.57
CA TRP A 1209 12.26 14.26 52.59
C TRP A 1209 11.75 15.57 53.22
N LEU A 1210 11.03 15.50 54.36
CA LEU A 1210 10.55 16.70 55.09
C LEU A 1210 11.70 17.60 55.54
N ALA A 1211 12.82 17.02 55.99
CA ALA A 1211 14.01 17.77 56.36
C ALA A 1211 14.61 18.51 55.15
N LEU A 1212 14.73 17.83 54.00
CA LEU A 1212 15.17 18.47 52.75
C LEU A 1212 14.19 19.53 52.26
N HIS A 1213 12.88 19.29 52.42
CA HIS A 1213 11.84 20.23 52.03
C HIS A 1213 11.90 21.52 52.86
N ALA A 1214 12.07 21.40 54.19
CA ALA A 1214 12.25 22.56 55.08
C ALA A 1214 13.50 23.39 54.74
N GLU A 1215 14.55 22.77 54.20
CA GLU A 1215 15.77 23.44 53.74
C GLU A 1215 15.70 23.94 52.28
N GLY A 1216 14.61 23.66 51.54
CA GLY A 1216 14.50 23.96 50.11
C GLY A 1216 15.48 23.16 49.23
N ARG A 1217 15.97 22.01 49.71
CA ARG A 1217 16.97 21.14 49.06
C ARG A 1217 16.41 19.84 48.51
N HIS A 1218 15.09 19.66 48.53
CA HIS A 1218 14.43 18.52 47.92
C HIS A 1218 14.58 18.58 46.38
N PRO A 1219 14.60 17.44 45.67
CA PRO A 1219 14.59 17.43 44.21
C PRO A 1219 13.37 18.19 43.68
N ALA A 1220 13.61 19.15 42.78
CA ALA A 1220 12.56 19.91 42.16
C ALA A 1220 11.95 19.12 41.00
N SER A 1221 10.62 19.02 40.99
CA SER A 1221 9.88 18.42 39.87
C SER A 1221 9.76 19.37 38.66
N HIS A 1222 10.00 20.66 38.85
CA HIS A 1222 10.01 21.63 37.76
C HIS A 1222 11.13 21.30 36.76
N GLY A 1223 10.79 21.24 35.47
CA GLY A 1223 11.73 20.90 34.40
C GLY A 1223 11.85 19.41 34.08
N MET A 1224 11.07 18.54 34.76
CA MET A 1224 10.87 17.17 34.29
C MET A 1224 10.29 17.19 32.87
N THR A 1225 10.87 16.43 31.94
CA THR A 1225 10.42 16.39 30.55
C THR A 1225 9.37 15.30 30.36
N TRP A 1226 8.30 15.60 29.62
CA TRP A 1226 7.30 14.61 29.20
C TRP A 1226 6.88 14.88 27.75
N MET A 1227 6.17 13.93 27.15
CA MET A 1227 5.59 14.12 25.82
C MET A 1227 4.16 14.62 25.94
N THR A 1228 3.80 15.57 25.08
CA THR A 1228 2.39 15.89 24.85
C THR A 1228 1.65 14.76 24.15
N TRP A 1229 0.32 14.67 24.28
CA TRP A 1229 -0.48 13.69 23.51
C TRP A 1229 -0.29 13.88 22.01
N ARG A 1230 -0.14 15.13 21.55
CA ARG A 1230 0.15 15.46 20.16
C ARG A 1230 1.53 14.98 19.71
N GLU A 1231 2.58 15.25 20.49
CA GLU A 1231 3.93 14.75 20.20
C GLU A 1231 3.97 13.22 20.22
N GLN A 1232 3.24 12.59 21.14
CA GLN A 1232 3.12 11.15 21.22
C GLN A 1232 2.44 10.56 19.98
N ALA A 1233 1.34 11.15 19.53
CA ALA A 1233 0.64 10.74 18.31
C ALA A 1233 1.52 10.92 17.06
N GLN A 1234 2.30 12.02 16.98
CA GLN A 1234 3.28 12.24 15.91
C GLN A 1234 4.38 11.18 15.90
N ALA A 1235 4.97 10.90 17.06
CA ALA A 1235 6.00 9.88 17.21
C ALA A 1235 5.47 8.48 16.89
N LEU A 1236 4.24 8.17 17.31
CA LEU A 1236 3.56 6.93 16.99
C LEU A 1236 3.35 6.78 15.48
N LEU A 1237 2.82 7.81 14.81
CA LEU A 1237 2.64 7.80 13.36
C LEU A 1237 3.95 7.58 12.62
N ALA A 1238 5.03 8.27 13.03
CA ALA A 1238 6.35 8.09 12.43
C ALA A 1238 6.88 6.65 12.65
N LEU A 1239 6.68 6.10 13.84
CA LEU A 1239 7.11 4.76 14.22
C LEU A 1239 6.35 3.67 13.45
N LEU A 1240 5.03 3.82 13.29
CA LEU A 1240 4.18 2.88 12.55
C LEU A 1240 4.38 2.99 11.03
N SER A 1241 4.66 4.18 10.52
CA SER A 1241 4.87 4.42 9.08
C SER A 1241 6.26 3.97 8.59
N ALA A 1242 7.21 3.76 9.50
CA ALA A 1242 8.53 3.27 9.15
C ALA A 1242 8.45 1.80 8.68
N PRO A 1243 9.04 1.43 7.53
CA PRO A 1243 9.05 0.04 7.08
C PRO A 1243 9.68 -0.85 8.15
N ALA A 1244 9.08 -2.02 8.41
CA ALA A 1244 9.70 -3.05 9.22
C ALA A 1244 11.01 -3.47 8.52
N ALA A 1245 12.12 -3.44 9.25
CA ALA A 1245 13.48 -3.59 8.73
C ALA A 1245 13.76 -4.96 8.10
#